data_AF-A0A971FA09-F1
#
_entry.id   AF-A0A971FA09-F1
#
_cell.length_a   1.000
_cell.length_b   1.000
_cell.length_c   1.000
_cell.angle_alpha   90.00
_cell.angle_beta   90.00
_cell.angle_gamma   90.00
#
_symmetry.space_group_name_H-M   'P 1'
#
loop_
_entity.id
_entity.type
_entity.pdbx_description
1 polymer ?
#
loop_
_entity_poly.entity_id
_entity_poly.type
_entity_poly.pdbx_seq_one_letter_code
_entity_poly.pdbx_strand_id
1 'polypeptide(L)'
;MRFPLAAAALVLAAVLAAPAAPALDRAAFTPVFRAAGDPVQPACALLNPEGCPVTEAAGTAVRRGPESADPYVFAEWRFRLAPPATGADRRFTLCIVHPDTGAGVIQPRLLSDTSFNGTYAGPAKSAAFTCVNTGQPREAWFEFVLPETPWPDDTALPSLTVTGLPFLTELRVGPPLADADWAEIRAGLPVNVKPMVALSRPMELTTTAGIAVTDQSAATLPGTLEQLAEYAPLAKALGFTSIETYVLWRTVEPGAEGRFDFSYYDAIVDSLTRHGLKWFPLLVVGSAYSLPDWFAESPENVGFVCLEHGLSNPIQSIWSPHHRRHVERVLGALGAHYDGRGVLEAVRLGPSGNFGESQYPAGGNWGLRGQAMHIHIGWWAGDEHARTDFRRWLREKYGDIAALNAAWNGAKHADFDSVTAELPQVMASRRERLDFTAWYTDSMSDWCDWWARETRKHFPNTPLYQSAGGWGFRETGTDYAAQTKSMAPLGGGVRLTNETDSFEQDFYATRMAMSAARLCGARIGSEPASSHTARGVTGRLFNLLSVNGDHFFTYQGNIMNQPPAITAWLETLPVLDTRRPPLIEVAVYYPETMNQLEDAAFRHLHAWGFNPRAREIRRVVDVDYLDEHLIRDGHLDKYRALVFVWAGVIEKDVQEKVDAWMRAGGAVFYPSFPRGDLETVEGDRATARRWARGDTGAGAFLRFKGDMEPPSLYADFVREKLLAQESLHPWTRAAVAADRPEHTFLTVQDDGHLLVLNYADKTSRVTLPDGTPMDTPPFRITRSALPGAGK
;
A
#
# COMPACT_ATOMS: atom_id res chain seq x y z
N MET A 1 14.92 37.53 -38.80
CA MET A 1 14.31 38.82 -38.41
C MET A 1 14.59 39.06 -36.93
N ARG A 2 15.26 40.16 -36.59
CA ARG A 2 15.58 40.55 -35.21
C ARG A 2 14.37 41.26 -34.61
N PHE A 3 13.82 40.75 -33.51
CA PHE A 3 12.82 41.43 -32.68
C PHE A 3 13.49 41.97 -31.39
N PRO A 4 13.01 43.11 -30.83
CA PRO A 4 13.81 43.93 -29.92
C PRO A 4 13.68 43.52 -28.45
N LEU A 5 14.84 43.45 -27.79
CA LEU A 5 15.09 43.07 -26.40
C LEU A 5 14.73 44.15 -25.34
N ALA A 6 13.91 45.15 -25.68
CA ALA A 6 13.79 46.36 -24.85
C ALA A 6 12.51 46.47 -23.98
N ALA A 7 11.48 45.63 -24.20
CA ALA A 7 10.23 45.72 -23.44
C ALA A 7 10.17 44.82 -22.19
N ALA A 8 11.02 43.78 -22.11
CA ALA A 8 11.05 42.86 -20.97
C ALA A 8 11.80 43.40 -19.73
N ALA A 9 12.69 44.38 -19.92
CA ALA A 9 13.50 44.94 -18.83
C ALA A 9 12.73 45.95 -17.94
N LEU A 10 11.70 46.62 -18.46
CA LEU A 10 10.94 47.61 -17.68
C LEU A 10 9.84 46.99 -16.80
N VAL A 11 9.32 45.81 -17.16
CA VAL A 11 8.35 45.08 -16.31
C VAL A 11 9.06 44.34 -15.17
N LEU A 12 10.32 43.94 -15.37
CA LEU A 12 11.15 43.32 -14.31
C LEU A 12 11.61 44.33 -13.24
N ALA A 13 11.74 45.62 -13.59
CA ALA A 13 12.15 46.67 -12.65
C ALA A 13 10.97 47.21 -11.81
N ALA A 14 9.72 47.12 -12.29
CA ALA A 14 8.54 47.61 -11.57
C ALA A 14 7.98 46.63 -10.53
N VAL A 15 8.42 45.35 -10.54
CA VAL A 15 8.11 44.35 -9.50
C VAL A 15 9.16 44.36 -8.37
N LEU A 16 10.29 45.05 -8.55
CA LEU A 16 11.35 45.20 -7.55
C LEU A 16 11.21 46.45 -6.65
N ALA A 17 10.05 47.10 -6.64
CA ALA A 17 9.77 48.27 -5.80
C ALA A 17 8.40 48.23 -5.12
N ALA A 18 7.85 47.04 -4.86
CA ALA A 18 6.88 46.91 -3.79
C ALA A 18 7.64 47.10 -2.47
N PRO A 19 7.20 47.98 -1.55
CA PRO A 19 7.81 48.03 -0.22
C PRO A 19 7.75 46.63 0.37
N ALA A 20 8.87 46.15 0.91
CA ALA A 20 8.86 44.91 1.70
C ALA A 20 7.70 45.02 2.69
N ALA A 21 6.79 44.06 2.66
CA ALA A 21 5.71 44.01 3.65
C ALA A 21 6.33 44.16 5.04
N PRO A 22 5.71 44.94 5.95
CA PRO A 22 6.21 45.02 7.32
C PRO A 22 6.35 43.61 7.87
N ALA A 23 7.49 43.33 8.50
CA ALA A 23 7.74 42.03 9.10
C ALA A 23 6.64 41.69 10.12
N LEU A 24 6.26 40.42 10.20
CA LEU A 24 5.27 39.90 11.15
C LEU A 24 5.49 40.48 12.55
N ASP A 25 4.50 41.23 13.04
CA ASP A 25 4.53 41.84 14.38
C ASP A 25 4.28 40.78 15.46
N ARG A 26 5.37 40.09 15.84
CA ARG A 26 5.36 39.10 16.91
C ARG A 26 5.02 39.70 18.28
N ALA A 27 5.13 41.02 18.47
CA ALA A 27 4.78 41.68 19.73
C ALA A 27 3.25 41.77 19.93
N ALA A 28 2.45 41.64 18.87
CA ALA A 28 0.99 41.55 18.95
C ALA A 28 0.49 40.21 19.55
N PHE A 29 1.38 39.23 19.75
CA PHE A 29 1.06 37.90 20.25
C PHE A 29 1.42 37.75 21.73
N THR A 30 0.40 37.69 22.58
CA THR A 30 0.58 37.60 24.02
C THR A 30 0.76 36.14 24.45
N PRO A 31 1.82 35.81 25.22
CA PRO A 31 1.96 34.50 25.83
C PRO A 31 0.78 34.19 26.76
N VAL A 32 0.20 33.00 26.63
CA VAL A 32 -0.89 32.51 27.50
C VAL A 32 -0.48 31.27 28.29
N PHE A 33 0.56 30.56 27.85
CA PHE A 33 1.12 29.40 28.54
C PHE A 33 2.63 29.37 28.36
N ARG A 34 3.38 29.04 29.42
CA ARG A 34 4.84 28.84 29.38
C ARG A 34 5.21 27.50 30.02
N ALA A 35 6.16 26.79 29.41
CA ALA A 35 6.64 25.51 29.92
C ALA A 35 7.34 25.63 31.28
N ALA A 36 8.07 26.73 31.49
CA ALA A 36 8.73 27.10 32.75
C ALA A 36 8.63 28.61 33.02
N GLY A 37 8.64 29.00 34.29
CA GLY A 37 8.53 30.39 34.75
C GLY A 37 7.22 30.68 35.52
N ASP A 38 6.95 31.97 35.74
CA ASP A 38 5.72 32.40 36.43
C ASP A 38 4.47 31.98 35.63
N PRO A 39 3.45 31.42 36.29
CA PRO A 39 2.22 31.02 35.61
C PRO A 39 1.53 32.21 34.95
N VAL A 40 1.30 32.13 33.64
CA VAL A 40 0.41 33.07 32.92
C VAL A 40 -1.06 32.65 33.14
N GLN A 41 -1.42 32.53 34.42
CA GLN A 41 -2.77 32.19 34.85
C GLN A 41 -3.56 33.48 35.11
N PRO A 42 -4.88 33.49 34.85
CA PRO A 42 -5.73 32.37 34.44
C PRO A 42 -5.87 32.18 32.91
N ALA A 43 -4.97 32.74 32.09
CA ALA A 43 -5.18 32.81 30.63
C ALA A 43 -5.17 31.43 29.94
N CYS A 44 -4.35 30.48 30.41
CA CYS A 44 -4.37 29.10 29.91
C CYS A 44 -3.83 28.12 30.96
N ALA A 45 -4.54 27.01 31.20
CA ALA A 45 -4.14 25.95 32.11
C ALA A 45 -3.95 24.60 31.40
N LEU A 46 -2.84 23.92 31.68
CA LEU A 46 -2.59 22.54 31.23
C LEU A 46 -3.35 21.57 32.14
N LEU A 47 -4.21 20.74 31.54
CA LEU A 47 -5.12 19.83 32.26
C LEU A 47 -4.51 18.45 32.52
N ASN A 48 -3.41 18.10 31.85
CA ASN A 48 -2.68 16.83 32.03
C ASN A 48 -1.19 17.05 32.37
N PRO A 49 -0.84 17.82 33.41
CA PRO A 49 0.56 18.16 33.72
C PRO A 49 1.41 16.95 34.13
N GLU A 50 0.81 15.94 34.74
CA GLU A 50 1.45 14.67 35.15
C GLU A 50 2.06 13.93 33.95
N GLY A 51 1.38 13.98 32.79
CA GLY A 51 1.85 13.37 31.55
C GLY A 51 2.80 14.25 30.74
N CYS A 52 3.08 15.47 31.19
CA CYS A 52 3.85 16.47 30.43
C CYS A 52 4.97 17.10 31.29
N PRO A 53 5.97 16.32 31.74
CA PRO A 53 6.99 16.81 32.66
C PRO A 53 7.84 17.93 32.07
N VAL A 54 8.32 18.84 32.93
CA VAL A 54 9.32 19.85 32.55
C VAL A 54 10.68 19.17 32.38
N THR A 55 11.36 19.48 31.29
CA THR A 55 12.69 19.00 30.93
C THR A 55 13.48 20.13 30.27
N GLU A 56 14.70 19.84 29.84
CA GLU A 56 15.52 20.75 29.05
C GLU A 56 15.72 20.20 27.64
N ALA A 57 15.54 21.04 26.63
CA ALA A 57 15.88 20.75 25.24
C ALA A 57 16.60 21.95 24.64
N ALA A 58 17.76 21.72 24.02
CA ALA A 58 18.59 22.77 23.41
C ALA A 58 18.86 23.96 24.36
N GLY A 59 19.12 23.71 25.65
CA GLY A 59 19.42 24.77 26.63
C GLY A 59 18.21 25.59 27.09
N THR A 60 17.00 25.22 26.68
CA THR A 60 15.75 25.90 27.05
C THR A 60 14.87 24.95 27.86
N ALA A 61 14.23 25.49 28.91
CA ALA A 61 13.24 24.74 29.66
C ALA A 61 11.97 24.53 28.80
N VAL A 62 11.61 23.27 28.60
CA VAL A 62 10.47 22.85 27.77
C VAL A 62 9.64 21.82 28.53
N ARG A 63 8.42 21.56 28.08
CA ARG A 63 7.67 20.38 28.52
C ARG A 63 7.73 19.30 27.46
N ARG A 64 7.94 18.06 27.89
CA ARG A 64 7.77 16.89 27.04
C ARG A 64 6.29 16.62 26.86
N GLY A 65 5.88 16.25 25.65
CA GLY A 65 4.51 15.88 25.35
C GLY A 65 4.09 14.54 25.93
N PRO A 66 2.78 14.31 26.04
CA PRO A 66 2.26 13.06 26.53
C PRO A 66 2.54 11.92 25.54
N GLU A 67 2.74 10.72 26.07
CA GLU A 67 2.99 9.50 25.30
C GLU A 67 1.87 8.49 25.52
N SER A 68 1.62 7.64 24.52
CA SER A 68 0.71 6.50 24.61
C SER A 68 1.46 5.24 24.26
N ALA A 69 1.32 4.21 25.10
CA ALA A 69 1.78 2.86 24.79
C ALA A 69 0.78 2.10 23.88
N ASP A 70 -0.47 2.58 23.81
CA ASP A 70 -1.50 2.02 22.93
C ASP A 70 -1.35 2.62 21.52
N PRO A 71 -1.07 1.81 20.48
CA PRO A 71 -0.90 2.29 19.11
C PRO A 71 -2.19 2.85 18.48
N TYR A 72 -3.35 2.65 19.11
CA TYR A 72 -4.65 3.16 18.67
C TYR A 72 -5.05 4.49 19.33
N VAL A 73 -4.33 4.93 20.38
CA VAL A 73 -4.68 6.12 21.15
C VAL A 73 -3.67 7.23 20.91
N PHE A 74 -4.18 8.38 20.45
CA PHE A 74 -3.39 9.60 20.35
C PHE A 74 -3.23 10.23 21.73
N ALA A 75 -2.00 10.32 22.21
CA ALA A 75 -1.68 11.18 23.33
C ALA A 75 -1.83 12.65 22.88
N GLU A 76 -2.60 13.43 23.66
CA GLU A 76 -2.91 14.82 23.34
C GLU A 76 -2.57 15.75 24.51
N TRP A 77 -2.04 16.93 24.19
CA TRP A 77 -1.97 18.04 25.13
C TRP A 77 -3.38 18.56 25.36
N ARG A 78 -3.75 18.79 26.63
CA ARG A 78 -5.09 19.26 26.99
C ARG A 78 -5.00 20.58 27.69
N PHE A 79 -5.59 21.62 27.11
CA PHE A 79 -5.58 22.96 27.66
C PHE A 79 -6.98 23.48 27.92
N ARG A 80 -7.14 24.21 29.03
CA ARG A 80 -8.24 25.14 29.24
C ARG A 80 -7.73 26.53 28.91
N LEU A 81 -8.23 27.09 27.82
CA LEU A 81 -7.86 28.42 27.32
C LEU A 81 -8.97 29.39 27.73
N ALA A 82 -8.63 30.57 28.23
CA ALA A 82 -9.59 31.65 28.37
C ALA A 82 -9.94 32.18 26.96
N PRO A 83 -11.22 32.45 26.63
CA PRO A 83 -11.61 32.93 25.30
C PRO A 83 -10.77 34.15 24.88
N PRO A 84 -9.98 34.06 23.79
CA PRO A 84 -9.16 35.18 23.32
C PRO A 84 -10.03 36.37 22.90
N ALA A 85 -9.47 37.58 22.99
CA ALA A 85 -10.12 38.76 22.44
C ALA A 85 -10.17 38.67 20.90
N THR A 86 -11.36 38.83 20.31
CA THR A 86 -11.57 38.75 18.86
C THR A 86 -12.38 39.93 18.33
N GLY A 87 -12.24 40.20 17.03
CA GLY A 87 -13.13 41.10 16.30
C GLY A 87 -14.51 40.48 16.05
N ALA A 88 -15.33 41.17 15.25
CA ALA A 88 -16.68 40.72 14.88
C ALA A 88 -16.69 39.40 14.07
N ASP A 89 -15.57 39.08 13.40
CA ASP A 89 -15.38 37.83 12.67
C ASP A 89 -15.02 36.64 13.59
N ARG A 90 -14.83 36.89 14.90
CA ARG A 90 -14.49 35.89 15.93
C ARG A 90 -13.20 35.15 15.66
N ARG A 91 -12.31 35.72 14.85
CA ARG A 91 -11.04 35.08 14.49
C ARG A 91 -9.92 35.47 15.45
N PHE A 92 -9.04 34.52 15.73
CA PHE A 92 -7.77 34.72 16.41
C PHE A 92 -6.72 33.76 15.85
N THR A 93 -5.45 34.07 16.13
CA THR A 93 -4.32 33.23 15.73
C THR A 93 -3.64 32.66 16.97
N LEU A 94 -3.45 31.34 16.98
CA LEU A 94 -2.62 30.60 17.91
C LEU A 94 -1.21 30.43 17.33
N CYS A 95 -0.20 30.82 18.11
CA CYS A 95 1.21 30.56 17.82
C CYS A 95 1.73 29.56 18.87
N ILE A 96 2.25 28.43 18.40
CA ILE A 96 2.86 27.40 19.23
C ILE A 96 4.37 27.50 19.05
N VAL A 97 5.07 27.86 20.12
CA VAL A 97 6.54 27.92 20.16
C VAL A 97 7.06 26.61 20.71
N HIS A 98 7.91 25.94 19.94
CA HIS A 98 8.48 24.65 20.32
C HIS A 98 9.94 24.53 19.88
N PRO A 99 10.76 23.71 20.54
CA PRO A 99 12.01 23.27 19.93
C PRO A 99 11.66 22.33 18.77
N ASP A 100 12.28 22.54 17.62
CA ASP A 100 12.12 21.67 16.45
C ASP A 100 12.96 20.41 16.60
N THR A 101 12.56 19.57 17.56
CA THR A 101 13.23 18.30 17.91
C THR A 101 12.25 17.15 17.71
N GLY A 102 12.67 16.12 16.98
CA GLY A 102 11.80 15.02 16.55
C GLY A 102 11.11 15.31 15.22
N ALA A 103 10.06 14.56 14.94
CA ALA A 103 9.30 14.69 13.69
C ALA A 103 7.80 14.55 13.96
N GLY A 104 6.97 15.18 13.14
CA GLY A 104 5.51 15.02 13.18
C GLY A 104 4.75 16.24 12.69
N VAL A 105 3.41 16.12 12.69
CA VAL A 105 2.48 17.19 12.33
C VAL A 105 1.77 17.69 13.58
N ILE A 106 1.91 18.97 13.88
CA ILE A 106 1.28 19.65 15.01
C ILE A 106 -0.17 19.95 14.64
N GLN A 107 -1.11 19.34 15.36
CA GLN A 107 -2.53 19.40 15.04
C GLN A 107 -3.34 19.93 16.23
N PRO A 108 -3.44 21.27 16.38
CA PRO A 108 -4.31 21.87 17.37
C PRO A 108 -5.77 21.75 16.93
N ARG A 109 -6.68 21.50 17.89
CA ARG A 109 -8.12 21.53 17.67
C ARG A 109 -8.81 22.29 18.79
N LEU A 110 -9.78 23.09 18.42
CA LEU A 110 -10.56 23.93 19.32
C LEU A 110 -11.92 23.31 19.60
N LEU A 111 -12.35 23.30 20.85
CA LEU A 111 -13.69 22.84 21.21
C LEU A 111 -14.73 23.73 20.52
N SER A 112 -15.58 23.15 19.69
CA SER A 112 -16.62 23.86 18.93
C SER A 112 -18.02 23.64 19.52
N ASP A 113 -18.23 22.51 20.19
CA ASP A 113 -19.51 22.12 20.79
C ASP A 113 -19.23 21.27 22.04
N THR A 114 -19.97 21.50 23.13
CA THR A 114 -19.80 20.86 24.44
C THR A 114 -20.66 19.60 24.65
N SER A 115 -21.46 19.21 23.66
CA SER A 115 -22.31 18.02 23.73
C SER A 115 -21.47 16.73 23.79
N PHE A 116 -21.97 15.75 24.56
CA PHE A 116 -21.34 14.45 24.78
C PHE A 116 -19.87 14.57 25.25
N ASN A 117 -18.92 14.08 24.44
CA ASN A 117 -17.48 14.11 24.72
C ASN A 117 -16.79 15.37 24.16
N GLY A 118 -17.57 16.34 23.66
CA GLY A 118 -17.10 17.51 22.95
C GLY A 118 -16.84 17.25 21.47
N THR A 119 -17.19 18.22 20.62
CA THR A 119 -16.77 18.25 19.21
C THR A 119 -15.65 19.27 19.06
N TYR A 120 -14.60 18.91 18.32
CA TYR A 120 -13.43 19.75 18.13
C TYR A 120 -13.21 20.04 16.64
N ALA A 121 -12.93 21.31 16.31
CA ALA A 121 -12.63 21.76 14.96
C ALA A 121 -11.14 22.07 14.81
N GLY A 122 -10.58 21.72 13.64
CA GLY A 122 -9.24 22.14 13.25
C GLY A 122 -9.17 23.63 12.87
N PRO A 123 -7.96 24.15 12.60
CA PRO A 123 -7.77 25.54 12.20
C PRO A 123 -8.31 25.82 10.79
N ALA A 124 -8.69 27.07 10.54
CA ALA A 124 -9.11 27.55 9.23
C ALA A 124 -7.92 27.82 8.29
N LYS A 125 -6.77 28.22 8.84
CA LYS A 125 -5.48 28.38 8.15
C LYS A 125 -4.35 27.87 9.03
N SER A 126 -3.30 27.32 8.41
CA SER A 126 -2.12 26.80 9.11
C SER A 126 -0.84 27.03 8.32
N ALA A 127 0.26 27.27 9.03
CA ALA A 127 1.61 27.29 8.47
C ALA A 127 2.66 26.93 9.53
N ALA A 128 3.79 26.40 9.10
CA ALA A 128 4.87 25.85 9.91
C ALA A 128 4.38 24.78 10.90
N PHE A 129 3.42 23.95 10.49
CA PHE A 129 2.79 22.94 11.36
C PHE A 129 3.56 21.62 11.42
N THR A 130 4.73 21.54 10.81
CA THR A 130 5.59 20.34 10.80
C THR A 130 6.82 20.49 11.68
N CYS A 131 7.09 19.48 12.50
CA CYS A 131 8.36 19.31 13.22
C CYS A 131 9.30 18.48 12.34
N VAL A 132 10.50 19.00 12.03
CA VAL A 132 11.43 18.42 11.03
C VAL A 132 12.85 18.29 11.56
N ASN A 133 13.00 18.28 12.88
CA ASN A 133 14.25 18.01 13.59
C ASN A 133 15.42 18.96 13.26
N THR A 134 15.17 20.26 13.04
CA THR A 134 16.27 21.23 12.81
C THR A 134 17.06 21.55 14.09
N GLY A 135 16.53 21.24 15.27
CA GLY A 135 17.11 21.54 16.57
C GLY A 135 16.99 23.01 16.99
N GLN A 136 16.35 23.87 16.19
CA GLN A 136 16.14 25.28 16.49
C GLN A 136 14.72 25.54 17.00
N PRO A 137 14.51 26.57 17.83
CA PRO A 137 13.15 27.02 18.16
C PRO A 137 12.38 27.42 16.90
N ARG A 138 11.13 26.96 16.79
CA ARG A 138 10.22 27.30 15.69
C ARG A 138 8.84 27.70 16.22
N GLU A 139 8.13 28.43 15.38
CA GLU A 139 6.78 28.94 15.63
C GLU A 139 5.82 28.31 14.63
N ALA A 140 4.84 27.56 15.11
CA ALA A 140 3.76 26.99 14.30
C ALA A 140 2.49 27.83 14.47
N TRP A 141 1.81 28.16 13.37
CA TRP A 141 0.77 29.19 13.33
C TRP A 141 -0.56 28.63 12.85
N PHE A 142 -1.63 28.98 13.55
CA PHE A 142 -2.97 28.42 13.34
C PHE A 142 -4.06 29.48 13.55
N GLU A 143 -4.88 29.75 12.53
CA GLU A 143 -6.05 30.64 12.66
C GLU A 143 -7.28 29.83 13.03
N PHE A 144 -8.03 30.27 14.03
CA PHE A 144 -9.28 29.66 14.46
C PHE A 144 -10.42 30.68 14.46
N VAL A 145 -11.65 30.16 14.35
CA VAL A 145 -12.89 30.91 14.57
C VAL A 145 -13.47 30.45 15.92
N LEU A 146 -13.69 31.37 16.85
CA LEU A 146 -14.34 31.05 18.13
C LEU A 146 -15.81 30.63 17.91
N PRO A 147 -16.33 29.65 18.65
CA PRO A 147 -17.76 29.32 18.62
C PRO A 147 -18.62 30.51 19.08
N GLU A 148 -19.88 30.55 18.67
CA GLU A 148 -20.78 31.68 18.98
C GLU A 148 -20.98 31.87 20.48
N THR A 149 -21.08 30.75 21.19
CA THR A 149 -21.05 30.72 22.65
C THR A 149 -19.75 30.05 23.07
N PRO A 150 -18.78 30.80 23.64
CA PRO A 150 -17.56 30.22 24.19
C PRO A 150 -17.85 29.19 25.28
N TRP A 151 -16.84 28.40 25.61
CA TRP A 151 -16.96 27.24 26.50
C TRP A 151 -17.43 27.64 27.90
N PRO A 152 -18.31 26.86 28.56
CA PRO A 152 -18.70 27.09 29.95
C PRO A 152 -17.49 27.05 30.88
N ASP A 153 -17.44 27.95 31.87
CA ASP A 153 -16.33 28.04 32.82
C ASP A 153 -16.12 26.75 33.64
N ASP A 154 -17.16 25.94 33.80
CA ASP A 154 -17.20 24.70 34.59
C ASP A 154 -17.00 23.41 33.77
N THR A 155 -16.79 23.50 32.45
CA THR A 155 -16.65 22.30 31.62
C THR A 155 -15.39 21.48 31.96
N ALA A 156 -15.56 20.15 32.08
CA ALA A 156 -14.44 19.22 32.23
C ALA A 156 -13.67 18.98 30.92
N LEU A 157 -14.22 19.40 29.79
CA LEU A 157 -13.61 19.23 28.46
C LEU A 157 -12.47 20.24 28.25
N PRO A 158 -11.35 19.85 27.61
CA PRO A 158 -10.34 20.82 27.19
C PRO A 158 -10.93 21.79 26.15
N SER A 159 -10.60 23.06 26.26
CA SER A 159 -10.92 24.08 25.25
C SER A 159 -10.06 23.93 23.99
N LEU A 160 -8.81 23.51 24.18
CA LEU A 160 -7.80 23.31 23.14
C LEU A 160 -7.11 21.97 23.36
N THR A 161 -7.07 21.15 22.31
CA THR A 161 -6.24 19.94 22.26
C THR A 161 -5.14 20.10 21.23
N VAL A 162 -3.97 19.50 21.45
CA VAL A 162 -2.89 19.47 20.46
C VAL A 162 -2.33 18.05 20.37
N THR A 163 -2.25 17.48 19.17
CA THR A 163 -1.53 16.21 18.91
C THR A 163 -0.30 16.46 18.06
N GLY A 164 0.61 15.47 18.04
CA GLY A 164 1.81 15.51 17.19
C GLY A 164 2.85 16.56 17.56
N LEU A 165 2.78 17.12 18.77
CA LEU A 165 3.75 18.07 19.33
C LEU A 165 4.63 17.39 20.39
N PRO A 166 5.90 17.04 20.10
CA PRO A 166 6.76 16.32 21.04
C PRO A 166 7.21 17.16 22.24
N PHE A 167 7.41 18.45 22.03
CA PHE A 167 7.88 19.39 23.04
C PHE A 167 7.16 20.73 22.90
N LEU A 168 6.92 21.41 24.01
CA LEU A 168 6.29 22.72 24.04
C LEU A 168 7.12 23.69 24.88
N THR A 169 7.32 24.90 24.36
CA THR A 169 7.96 26.01 25.10
C THR A 169 6.91 27.02 25.54
N GLU A 170 6.08 27.49 24.62
CA GLU A 170 5.14 28.59 24.87
C GLU A 170 3.92 28.50 23.93
N LEU A 171 2.75 28.89 24.42
CA LEU A 171 1.59 29.19 23.57
C LEU A 171 1.35 30.70 23.60
N ARG A 172 1.11 31.30 22.45
CA ARG A 172 0.71 32.71 22.31
C ARG A 172 -0.60 32.83 21.54
N VAL A 173 -1.39 33.84 21.88
CA VAL A 173 -2.59 34.20 21.12
C VAL A 173 -2.50 35.66 20.67
N GLY A 174 -3.02 35.93 19.49
CA GLY A 174 -3.02 37.26 18.89
C GLY A 174 -4.11 37.43 17.83
N PRO A 175 -4.15 38.58 17.16
CA PRO A 175 -5.14 38.86 16.13
C PRO A 175 -4.99 37.93 14.90
N PRO A 176 -6.00 37.89 14.00
CA PRO A 176 -5.88 37.25 12.69
C PRO A 176 -4.70 37.82 11.89
N LEU A 177 -4.01 36.97 11.15
CA LEU A 177 -2.87 37.34 10.32
C LEU A 177 -3.30 37.78 8.90
N ALA A 178 -2.59 38.74 8.33
CA ALA A 178 -2.79 39.12 6.92
C ALA A 178 -2.15 38.08 5.98
N ASP A 179 -2.57 38.06 4.71
CA ASP A 179 -2.01 37.09 3.74
C ASP A 179 -0.50 37.28 3.51
N ALA A 180 0.02 38.50 3.69
CA ALA A 180 1.46 38.78 3.63
C ALA A 180 2.23 38.11 4.79
N ASP A 181 1.64 38.08 5.99
CA ASP A 181 2.24 37.41 7.16
C ASP A 181 2.29 35.90 6.94
N TRP A 182 1.22 35.31 6.41
CA TRP A 182 1.20 33.89 6.02
C TRP A 182 2.26 33.56 4.98
N ALA A 183 2.47 34.46 4.00
CA ALA A 183 3.52 34.30 3.00
C ALA A 183 4.93 34.39 3.62
N GLU A 184 5.17 35.31 4.57
CA GLU A 184 6.43 35.40 5.31
C GLU A 184 6.71 34.11 6.09
N ILE A 185 5.73 33.59 6.84
CA ILE A 185 5.87 32.36 7.62
C ILE A 185 6.25 31.19 6.71
N ARG A 186 5.58 31.04 5.57
CA ARG A 186 5.85 29.97 4.60
C ARG A 186 7.21 30.09 3.93
N ALA A 187 7.66 31.32 3.64
CA ALA A 187 8.99 31.56 3.10
C ALA A 187 10.11 31.16 4.10
N GLY A 188 9.81 31.12 5.39
CA GLY A 188 10.71 30.67 6.46
C GLY A 188 10.76 29.15 6.69
N LEU A 189 10.01 28.35 5.93
CA LEU A 189 9.99 26.89 6.11
C LEU A 189 11.36 26.26 5.79
N PRO A 190 11.83 25.29 6.59
CA PRO A 190 13.09 24.60 6.33
C PRO A 190 13.07 23.87 4.98
N VAL A 191 14.02 24.18 4.10
CA VAL A 191 14.19 23.46 2.82
C VAL A 191 15.24 22.35 2.93
N ASN A 192 16.39 22.68 3.52
CA ASN A 192 17.54 21.77 3.63
C ASN A 192 17.48 20.97 4.94
N VAL A 193 16.65 19.94 4.97
CA VAL A 193 16.48 19.07 6.14
C VAL A 193 17.38 17.83 6.03
N LYS A 194 18.05 17.49 7.14
CA LYS A 194 18.83 16.25 7.25
C LYS A 194 17.91 15.11 7.70
N PRO A 195 18.01 13.92 7.09
CA PRO A 195 17.25 12.77 7.53
C PRO A 195 17.70 12.34 8.94
N MET A 196 16.74 12.00 9.79
CA MET A 196 16.95 11.42 11.12
C MET A 196 17.41 9.96 11.04
N VAL A 197 17.08 9.29 9.94
CA VAL A 197 17.44 7.90 9.66
C VAL A 197 17.86 7.79 8.19
N ALA A 198 18.96 7.09 7.93
CA ALA A 198 19.43 6.78 6.60
C ALA A 198 19.84 5.31 6.55
N LEU A 199 19.39 4.60 5.53
CA LEU A 199 19.76 3.21 5.29
C LEU A 199 21.14 3.14 4.62
N SER A 200 22.02 2.28 5.14
CA SER A 200 23.31 1.99 4.51
C SER A 200 23.14 1.12 3.25
N ARG A 201 22.08 0.30 3.19
CA ARG A 201 21.62 -0.40 1.99
C ARG A 201 20.35 0.31 1.46
N PRO A 202 20.45 1.11 0.39
CA PRO A 202 19.34 1.92 -0.11
C PRO A 202 18.06 1.13 -0.41
N MET A 203 16.93 1.81 -0.27
CA MET A 203 15.58 1.36 -0.57
C MET A 203 14.78 2.53 -1.12
N GLU A 204 13.81 2.25 -1.98
CA GLU A 204 12.84 3.27 -2.39
C GLU A 204 11.84 3.45 -1.25
N LEU A 205 11.86 4.62 -0.63
CA LEU A 205 10.96 4.98 0.47
C LEU A 205 10.09 6.12 -0.04
N THR A 206 8.82 5.81 -0.32
CA THR A 206 7.88 6.73 -0.96
C THR A 206 6.72 7.05 -0.04
N THR A 207 6.28 8.31 -0.06
CA THR A 207 5.08 8.75 0.65
C THR A 207 4.29 9.74 -0.21
N THR A 208 3.02 9.96 0.11
CA THR A 208 2.30 11.15 -0.38
C THR A 208 2.70 12.38 0.44
N ALA A 209 2.29 13.58 -0.01
CA ALA A 209 2.59 14.86 0.65
C ALA A 209 1.38 15.81 0.69
N GLY A 210 0.18 15.27 0.91
CA GLY A 210 -1.05 16.08 0.99
C GLY A 210 -1.56 16.63 -0.35
N ILE A 211 -1.04 16.13 -1.48
CA ILE A 211 -1.47 16.50 -2.83
C ILE A 211 -2.81 15.82 -3.13
N ALA A 212 -3.77 16.58 -3.64
CA ALA A 212 -5.07 16.06 -4.03
C ALA A 212 -4.95 15.06 -5.18
N VAL A 213 -5.66 13.94 -5.09
CA VAL A 213 -5.61 12.89 -6.11
C VAL A 213 -6.38 13.30 -7.38
N THR A 214 -7.56 13.87 -7.21
CA THR A 214 -8.46 14.17 -8.34
C THR A 214 -8.47 15.64 -8.73
N ASP A 215 -8.28 16.57 -7.80
CA ASP A 215 -8.37 18.01 -8.10
C ASP A 215 -7.00 18.65 -8.40
N GLN A 216 -6.52 18.40 -9.61
CA GLN A 216 -5.19 18.83 -10.07
C GLN A 216 -5.30 19.75 -11.29
N SER A 217 -5.21 21.06 -11.05
CA SER A 217 -5.33 22.09 -12.07
C SER A 217 -4.46 23.31 -11.73
N ALA A 218 -4.35 24.25 -12.68
CA ALA A 218 -3.69 25.54 -12.43
C ALA A 218 -4.31 26.30 -11.24
N ALA A 219 -5.62 26.13 -10.98
CA ALA A 219 -6.30 26.78 -9.87
C ALA A 219 -5.93 26.18 -8.50
N THR A 220 -5.66 24.88 -8.43
CA THR A 220 -5.31 24.18 -7.17
C THR A 220 -3.80 24.07 -6.93
N LEU A 221 -2.98 24.41 -7.93
CA LEU A 221 -1.52 24.36 -7.84
C LEU A 221 -0.96 25.19 -6.67
N PRO A 222 -1.41 26.44 -6.38
CA PRO A 222 -0.88 27.20 -5.24
C PRO A 222 -1.03 26.45 -3.91
N GLY A 223 -2.23 25.92 -3.61
CA GLY A 223 -2.47 25.13 -2.40
C GLY A 223 -1.68 23.82 -2.39
N THR A 224 -1.46 23.21 -3.56
CA THR A 224 -0.60 22.02 -3.71
C THR A 224 0.85 22.33 -3.30
N LEU A 225 1.39 23.46 -3.75
CA LEU A 225 2.74 23.90 -3.42
C LEU A 225 2.89 24.29 -1.95
N GLU A 226 1.84 24.87 -1.34
CA GLU A 226 1.80 25.15 0.10
C GLU A 226 1.89 23.85 0.92
N GLN A 227 1.12 22.81 0.55
CA GLN A 227 1.18 21.51 1.23
C GLN A 227 2.55 20.84 1.05
N LEU A 228 3.11 20.90 -0.16
CA LEU A 228 4.45 20.35 -0.43
C LEU A 228 5.53 21.03 0.41
N ALA A 229 5.47 22.35 0.59
CA ALA A 229 6.47 23.09 1.38
C ALA A 229 6.51 22.64 2.85
N GLU A 230 5.43 22.07 3.38
CA GLU A 230 5.34 21.53 4.73
C GLU A 230 5.76 20.06 4.77
N TYR A 231 5.14 19.23 3.94
CA TYR A 231 5.28 17.77 4.03
C TYR A 231 6.57 17.25 3.38
N ALA A 232 7.13 17.91 2.37
CA ALA A 232 8.38 17.45 1.74
C ALA A 232 9.58 17.51 2.72
N PRO A 233 9.82 18.60 3.46
CA PRO A 233 10.81 18.62 4.54
C PRO A 233 10.63 17.52 5.58
N LEU A 234 9.39 17.25 5.99
CA LEU A 234 9.07 16.20 6.96
C LEU A 234 9.33 14.80 6.40
N ALA A 235 8.93 14.54 5.15
CA ALA A 235 9.27 13.30 4.45
C ALA A 235 10.79 13.09 4.41
N LYS A 236 11.54 14.15 4.09
CA LYS A 236 13.01 14.13 4.10
C LYS A 236 13.58 13.85 5.50
N ALA A 237 13.04 14.48 6.54
CA ALA A 237 13.43 14.23 7.94
C ALA A 237 13.25 12.76 8.33
N LEU A 238 12.17 12.14 7.88
CA LEU A 238 11.86 10.73 8.15
C LEU A 238 12.61 9.74 7.25
N GLY A 239 13.47 10.22 6.35
CA GLY A 239 14.30 9.37 5.49
C GLY A 239 13.63 8.91 4.19
N PHE A 240 12.43 9.40 3.86
CA PHE A 240 11.81 9.14 2.56
C PHE A 240 12.68 9.70 1.42
N THR A 241 12.72 8.97 0.30
CA THR A 241 13.50 9.32 -0.89
C THR A 241 12.66 10.02 -1.94
N SER A 242 11.34 9.81 -1.93
CA SER A 242 10.45 10.30 -2.98
C SER A 242 9.03 10.60 -2.50
N ILE A 243 8.35 11.47 -3.27
CA ILE A 243 6.92 11.75 -3.12
C ILE A 243 6.16 11.19 -4.32
N GLU A 244 5.07 10.46 -4.04
CA GLU A 244 4.16 9.98 -5.07
C GLU A 244 3.02 10.95 -5.34
N THR A 245 2.67 11.06 -6.63
CA THR A 245 1.45 11.73 -7.09
C THR A 245 0.76 10.92 -8.16
N TYR A 246 -0.58 11.03 -8.20
CA TYR A 246 -1.35 10.61 -9.35
C TYR A 246 -1.11 11.57 -10.50
N VAL A 247 -0.81 11.04 -11.68
CA VAL A 247 -0.71 11.78 -12.94
C VAL A 247 -1.99 11.52 -13.73
N LEU A 248 -2.83 12.56 -13.82
CA LEU A 248 -4.12 12.49 -14.49
C LEU A 248 -3.95 12.84 -15.96
N TRP A 249 -4.54 12.03 -16.83
CA TRP A 249 -4.57 12.27 -18.28
C TRP A 249 -5.17 13.66 -18.57
N ARG A 250 -6.28 14.03 -17.91
CA ARG A 250 -6.89 15.36 -18.06
C ARG A 250 -6.01 16.52 -17.62
N THR A 251 -5.05 16.30 -16.73
CA THR A 251 -4.16 17.35 -16.26
C THR A 251 -2.99 17.51 -17.24
N VAL A 252 -2.47 16.42 -17.80
CA VAL A 252 -1.39 16.47 -18.79
C VAL A 252 -1.86 16.79 -20.20
N GLU A 253 -3.15 16.60 -20.51
CA GLU A 253 -3.72 16.83 -21.85
C GLU A 253 -5.15 17.42 -21.77
N PRO A 254 -5.30 18.63 -21.21
CA PRO A 254 -6.61 19.16 -20.83
C PRO A 254 -7.49 19.57 -22.01
N GLY A 255 -6.90 20.10 -23.08
CA GLY A 255 -7.65 20.82 -24.12
C GLY A 255 -8.09 19.98 -25.31
N ALA A 256 -7.17 19.21 -25.89
CA ALA A 256 -7.41 18.39 -27.07
C ALA A 256 -6.31 17.35 -27.26
N GLU A 257 -6.58 16.32 -28.08
CA GLU A 257 -5.58 15.33 -28.46
C GLU A 257 -4.31 15.99 -29.06
N GLY A 258 -3.15 15.54 -28.61
CA GLY A 258 -1.82 16.03 -28.93
C GLY A 258 -1.39 17.32 -28.21
N ARG A 259 -2.26 17.97 -27.42
CA ARG A 259 -1.96 19.24 -26.75
C ARG A 259 -1.61 19.03 -25.28
N PHE A 260 -0.36 18.64 -25.05
CA PHE A 260 0.15 18.37 -23.70
C PHE A 260 0.51 19.65 -22.93
N ASP A 261 0.22 19.66 -21.63
CA ASP A 261 0.61 20.68 -20.66
C ASP A 261 1.17 20.00 -19.41
N PHE A 262 2.46 20.17 -19.15
CA PHE A 262 3.14 19.57 -17.99
C PHE A 262 3.35 20.55 -16.83
N SER A 263 2.89 21.81 -16.95
CA SER A 263 3.20 22.89 -16.01
C SER A 263 2.85 22.57 -14.55
N TYR A 264 1.73 21.89 -14.31
CA TYR A 264 1.32 21.46 -12.98
C TYR A 264 2.35 20.52 -12.33
N TYR A 265 2.78 19.49 -13.05
CA TYR A 265 3.72 18.49 -12.53
C TYR A 265 5.17 18.99 -12.56
N ASP A 266 5.55 19.85 -13.51
CA ASP A 266 6.85 20.53 -13.51
C ASP A 266 7.03 21.34 -12.22
N ALA A 267 6.01 22.09 -11.79
CA ALA A 267 6.06 22.85 -10.54
C ALA A 267 6.17 21.94 -9.30
N ILE A 268 5.53 20.77 -9.30
CA ILE A 268 5.69 19.76 -8.25
C ILE A 268 7.12 19.22 -8.23
N VAL A 269 7.64 18.77 -9.38
CA VAL A 269 8.98 18.22 -9.53
C VAL A 269 10.06 19.23 -9.11
N ASP A 270 9.90 20.50 -9.50
CA ASP A 270 10.80 21.58 -9.09
C ASP A 270 10.76 21.81 -7.58
N SER A 271 9.59 21.68 -6.95
CA SER A 271 9.46 21.73 -5.49
C SER A 271 10.20 20.57 -4.82
N LEU A 272 9.96 19.33 -5.26
CA LEU A 272 10.59 18.13 -4.70
C LEU A 272 12.12 18.17 -4.84
N THR A 273 12.60 18.60 -6.01
CA THR A 273 14.04 18.73 -6.29
C THR A 273 14.72 19.71 -5.33
N ARG A 274 14.07 20.83 -4.98
CA ARG A 274 14.58 21.79 -3.99
C ARG A 274 14.74 21.18 -2.60
N HIS A 275 13.92 20.19 -2.25
CA HIS A 275 14.01 19.45 -0.99
C HIS A 275 14.91 18.19 -1.06
N GLY A 276 15.58 17.95 -2.20
CA GLY A 276 16.40 16.77 -2.40
C GLY A 276 15.60 15.47 -2.35
N LEU A 277 14.35 15.51 -2.82
CA LEU A 277 13.45 14.38 -3.01
C LEU A 277 13.22 14.15 -4.50
N LYS A 278 12.96 12.90 -4.85
CA LYS A 278 12.56 12.51 -6.19
C LYS A 278 11.04 12.40 -6.31
N TRP A 279 10.56 12.26 -7.54
CA TRP A 279 9.17 12.07 -7.87
C TRP A 279 8.85 10.62 -8.23
N PHE A 280 7.72 10.11 -7.76
CA PHE A 280 7.21 8.77 -8.04
C PHE A 280 5.80 8.87 -8.65
N PRO A 281 5.66 9.13 -9.97
CA PRO A 281 4.34 9.28 -10.57
C PRO A 281 3.61 7.94 -10.76
N LEU A 282 2.32 7.92 -10.41
CA LEU A 282 1.35 6.92 -10.87
C LEU A 282 0.68 7.42 -12.15
N LEU A 283 0.92 6.76 -13.27
CA LEU A 283 0.41 7.19 -14.58
C LEU A 283 -0.95 6.56 -14.87
N VAL A 284 -2.02 7.38 -14.84
CA VAL A 284 -3.39 6.88 -14.95
C VAL A 284 -3.99 7.22 -16.32
N VAL A 285 -3.98 6.25 -17.23
CA VAL A 285 -4.51 6.38 -18.60
C VAL A 285 -5.50 5.24 -18.84
N GLY A 286 -6.70 5.36 -18.26
CA GLY A 286 -7.71 4.30 -18.30
C GLY A 286 -8.86 4.43 -17.28
N SER A 287 -8.60 5.10 -16.15
CA SER A 287 -9.62 5.29 -15.10
C SER A 287 -10.51 6.50 -15.36
N ALA A 288 -11.80 6.35 -15.09
CA ALA A 288 -12.83 7.35 -15.41
C ALA A 288 -12.58 8.75 -14.82
N TYR A 289 -12.10 8.83 -13.57
CA TYR A 289 -11.78 10.12 -12.95
C TYR A 289 -10.59 10.85 -13.58
N SER A 290 -9.78 10.19 -14.42
CA SER A 290 -8.57 10.75 -15.03
C SER A 290 -8.83 11.29 -16.44
N LEU A 291 -9.96 10.94 -17.07
CA LEU A 291 -10.19 11.21 -18.50
C LEU A 291 -10.36 12.71 -18.80
N PRO A 292 -9.75 13.23 -19.88
CA PRO A 292 -10.08 14.55 -20.39
C PRO A 292 -11.46 14.55 -21.06
N ASP A 293 -12.15 15.71 -21.03
CA ASP A 293 -13.51 15.84 -21.56
C ASP A 293 -13.60 15.47 -23.05
N TRP A 294 -12.62 15.89 -23.86
CA TRP A 294 -12.59 15.59 -25.29
C TRP A 294 -12.52 14.09 -25.60
N PHE A 295 -11.88 13.30 -24.74
CA PHE A 295 -11.84 11.84 -24.89
C PHE A 295 -13.11 11.20 -24.33
N ALA A 296 -13.59 11.68 -23.18
CA ALA A 296 -14.80 11.16 -22.56
C ALA A 296 -16.03 11.26 -23.48
N GLU A 297 -16.09 12.30 -24.32
CA GLU A 297 -17.13 12.55 -25.33
C GLU A 297 -16.87 11.85 -26.69
N SER A 298 -15.70 11.24 -26.86
CA SER A 298 -15.31 10.58 -28.11
C SER A 298 -16.02 9.23 -28.29
N PRO A 299 -16.40 8.84 -29.52
CA PRO A 299 -16.87 7.48 -29.80
C PRO A 299 -15.81 6.40 -29.52
N GLU A 300 -14.54 6.79 -29.38
CA GLU A 300 -13.45 5.89 -29.02
C GLU A 300 -13.42 5.51 -27.54
N ASN A 301 -14.19 6.21 -26.69
CA ASN A 301 -14.36 5.87 -25.28
C ASN A 301 -15.33 4.68 -25.11
N VAL A 302 -14.84 3.50 -25.48
CA VAL A 302 -15.57 2.24 -25.33
C VAL A 302 -15.25 1.65 -23.95
N GLY A 303 -16.23 1.74 -23.05
CA GLY A 303 -16.13 1.26 -21.69
C GLY A 303 -16.45 -0.22 -21.51
N PHE A 304 -16.07 -0.78 -20.37
CA PHE A 304 -16.51 -2.12 -19.97
C PHE A 304 -18.05 -2.20 -19.86
N VAL A 305 -18.59 -3.42 -20.00
CA VAL A 305 -20.01 -3.70 -19.73
C VAL A 305 -20.11 -4.86 -18.74
N CYS A 306 -20.91 -4.65 -17.69
CA CYS A 306 -21.20 -5.65 -16.67
C CYS A 306 -22.07 -6.79 -17.24
N LEU A 307 -21.63 -8.04 -17.11
CA LEU A 307 -22.42 -9.21 -17.54
C LEU A 307 -23.67 -9.43 -16.69
N GLU A 308 -23.64 -9.05 -15.41
CA GLU A 308 -24.74 -9.22 -14.48
C GLU A 308 -25.92 -8.27 -14.78
N HIS A 309 -25.62 -7.02 -15.18
CA HIS A 309 -26.63 -5.96 -15.29
C HIS A 309 -26.78 -5.39 -16.71
N GLY A 310 -25.85 -5.69 -17.63
CA GLY A 310 -25.82 -5.08 -18.97
C GLY A 310 -25.51 -3.58 -18.97
N LEU A 311 -25.01 -3.05 -17.85
CA LEU A 311 -24.71 -1.63 -17.67
C LEU A 311 -23.25 -1.35 -18.02
N SER A 312 -23.03 -0.25 -18.76
CA SER A 312 -21.69 0.22 -19.12
C SER A 312 -20.99 0.92 -17.95
N ASN A 313 -19.67 0.86 -17.95
CA ASN A 313 -18.78 1.58 -17.05
C ASN A 313 -17.83 2.49 -17.85
N PRO A 314 -17.56 3.74 -17.42
CA PRO A 314 -16.70 4.68 -18.14
C PRO A 314 -15.20 4.36 -18.11
N ILE A 315 -14.76 3.31 -17.43
CA ILE A 315 -13.39 2.76 -17.51
C ILE A 315 -13.27 1.99 -18.83
N GLN A 316 -12.21 2.24 -19.60
CA GLN A 316 -12.06 1.71 -20.95
C GLN A 316 -11.91 0.19 -20.97
N SER A 317 -12.62 -0.47 -21.89
CA SER A 317 -12.49 -1.90 -22.14
C SER A 317 -11.10 -2.22 -22.70
N ILE A 318 -10.40 -3.18 -22.09
CA ILE A 318 -9.06 -3.63 -22.56
C ILE A 318 -9.11 -4.31 -23.93
N TRP A 319 -10.30 -4.77 -24.35
CA TRP A 319 -10.52 -5.39 -25.65
C TRP A 319 -10.84 -4.37 -26.75
N SER A 320 -11.12 -3.11 -26.37
CA SER A 320 -11.30 -2.04 -27.35
C SER A 320 -9.98 -1.77 -28.09
N PRO A 321 -10.01 -1.65 -29.44
CA PRO A 321 -8.81 -1.38 -30.22
C PRO A 321 -8.32 0.07 -30.06
N HIS A 322 -9.16 0.97 -29.54
CA HIS A 322 -8.89 2.40 -29.55
C HIS A 322 -7.96 2.85 -28.41
N HIS A 323 -8.09 2.26 -27.23
CA HIS A 323 -7.42 2.76 -26.02
C HIS A 323 -5.89 2.67 -26.09
N ARG A 324 -5.37 1.62 -26.75
CA ARG A 324 -3.93 1.38 -26.91
C ARG A 324 -3.19 2.58 -27.51
N ARG A 325 -3.78 3.23 -28.52
CA ARG A 325 -3.17 4.39 -29.20
C ARG A 325 -2.98 5.57 -28.25
N HIS A 326 -3.93 5.77 -27.33
CA HIS A 326 -3.88 6.88 -26.39
C HIS A 326 -2.89 6.62 -25.26
N VAL A 327 -2.87 5.39 -24.74
CA VAL A 327 -1.85 4.96 -23.77
C VAL A 327 -0.45 5.20 -24.32
N GLU A 328 -0.14 4.69 -25.52
CA GLU A 328 1.18 4.87 -26.15
C GLU A 328 1.55 6.35 -26.30
N ARG A 329 0.65 7.18 -26.81
CA ARG A 329 0.90 8.61 -27.04
C ARG A 329 1.15 9.37 -25.75
N VAL A 330 0.36 9.11 -24.69
CA VAL A 330 0.51 9.77 -23.39
C VAL A 330 1.78 9.32 -22.69
N LEU A 331 2.09 8.01 -22.70
CA LEU A 331 3.34 7.48 -22.16
C LEU A 331 4.55 8.04 -22.89
N GLY A 332 4.50 8.15 -24.22
CA GLY A 332 5.56 8.74 -25.02
C GLY A 332 5.81 10.21 -24.72
N ALA A 333 4.76 11.00 -24.54
CA ALA A 333 4.90 12.41 -24.17
C ALA A 333 5.49 12.60 -22.77
N LEU A 334 5.05 11.80 -21.78
CA LEU A 334 5.59 11.83 -20.43
C LEU A 334 7.05 11.34 -20.38
N GLY A 335 7.36 10.25 -21.07
CA GLY A 335 8.72 9.70 -21.16
C GLY A 335 9.69 10.70 -21.78
N ALA A 336 9.31 11.31 -22.91
CA ALA A 336 10.11 12.36 -23.56
C ALA A 336 10.35 13.59 -22.67
N HIS A 337 9.43 13.91 -21.76
CA HIS A 337 9.52 15.09 -20.89
C HIS A 337 10.26 14.83 -19.57
N TYR A 338 10.19 13.61 -19.00
CA TYR A 338 10.70 13.30 -17.66
C TYR A 338 11.81 12.24 -17.59
N ASP A 339 11.86 11.24 -18.47
CA ASP A 339 12.87 10.18 -18.38
C ASP A 339 14.28 10.74 -18.60
N GLY A 340 15.27 10.21 -17.87
CA GLY A 340 16.66 10.66 -17.97
C GLY A 340 16.99 12.01 -17.31
N ARG A 341 16.01 12.78 -16.81
CA ARG A 341 16.24 14.05 -16.08
C ARG A 341 16.79 13.86 -14.65
N GLY A 342 16.81 12.64 -14.13
CA GLY A 342 17.24 12.32 -12.77
C GLY A 342 16.25 12.72 -11.67
N VAL A 343 15.05 13.17 -12.03
CA VAL A 343 13.99 13.60 -11.10
C VAL A 343 13.09 12.45 -10.63
N LEU A 344 13.06 11.34 -11.38
CA LEU A 344 12.22 10.18 -11.08
C LEU A 344 12.93 9.22 -10.12
N GLU A 345 12.19 8.71 -9.13
CA GLU A 345 12.61 7.55 -8.35
C GLU A 345 12.24 6.27 -9.10
N ALA A 346 10.97 6.15 -9.48
CA ALA A 346 10.41 5.12 -10.34
C ALA A 346 9.04 5.59 -10.87
N VAL A 347 8.40 4.77 -11.70
CA VAL A 347 7.06 5.00 -12.25
C VAL A 347 6.13 3.87 -11.80
N ARG A 348 4.95 4.20 -11.29
CA ARG A 348 3.85 3.24 -11.08
C ARG A 348 2.95 3.22 -12.29
N LEU A 349 2.61 2.02 -12.72
CA LEU A 349 1.81 1.75 -13.90
C LEU A 349 0.33 1.73 -13.48
N GLY A 350 -0.49 2.56 -14.13
CA GLY A 350 -1.93 2.65 -13.90
C GLY A 350 -2.76 2.17 -15.08
N PRO A 351 -2.76 0.85 -15.38
CA PRO A 351 -3.26 0.32 -16.64
C PRO A 351 -4.78 0.28 -16.75
N SER A 352 -5.52 0.22 -15.64
CA SER A 352 -6.98 0.01 -15.62
C SER A 352 -7.56 0.33 -14.22
N GLY A 353 -8.78 -0.14 -13.95
CA GLY A 353 -9.38 -0.20 -12.63
C GLY A 353 -9.82 1.14 -12.08
N ASN A 354 -10.36 1.08 -10.86
CA ASN A 354 -10.95 2.21 -10.15
C ASN A 354 -9.95 3.32 -9.83
N PHE A 355 -8.75 2.92 -9.40
CA PHE A 355 -7.71 3.81 -8.90
C PHE A 355 -6.45 3.80 -9.77
N GLY A 356 -6.46 3.15 -10.94
CA GLY A 356 -5.25 2.90 -11.72
C GLY A 356 -4.56 1.57 -11.34
N GLU A 357 -5.31 0.52 -11.01
CA GLU A 357 -4.75 -0.78 -10.62
C GLU A 357 -4.83 -1.79 -11.79
N SER A 358 -4.05 -2.86 -11.73
CA SER A 358 -4.02 -3.95 -12.72
C SER A 358 -5.21 -4.90 -12.64
N GLN A 359 -6.41 -4.33 -12.63
CA GLN A 359 -7.66 -5.04 -12.44
C GLN A 359 -8.83 -4.44 -13.24
N TYR A 360 -9.90 -5.22 -13.35
CA TYR A 360 -11.22 -4.77 -13.78
C TYR A 360 -11.89 -3.93 -12.68
N PRO A 361 -13.01 -3.25 -12.98
CA PRO A 361 -13.74 -2.51 -11.96
C PRO A 361 -14.16 -3.41 -10.78
N ALA A 362 -13.78 -3.06 -9.55
CA ALA A 362 -14.02 -3.92 -8.38
C ALA A 362 -14.56 -3.19 -7.13
N GLY A 363 -14.58 -1.84 -7.14
CA GLY A 363 -15.17 -1.03 -6.07
C GLY A 363 -14.51 0.34 -5.93
N GLY A 364 -15.19 1.32 -5.33
CA GLY A 364 -14.70 2.70 -5.27
C GLY A 364 -15.26 3.54 -6.42
N ASN A 365 -16.13 4.49 -6.10
CA ASN A 365 -16.97 5.17 -7.09
C ASN A 365 -16.34 6.48 -7.59
N TRP A 366 -15.19 6.37 -8.25
CA TRP A 366 -14.45 7.52 -8.80
C TRP A 366 -14.74 7.71 -10.29
N GLY A 367 -15.98 8.06 -10.60
CA GLY A 367 -16.40 8.26 -11.98
C GLY A 367 -15.93 9.59 -12.57
N LEU A 368 -16.30 9.82 -13.83
CA LEU A 368 -15.99 11.03 -14.58
C LEU A 368 -16.46 12.27 -13.83
N ARG A 369 -15.55 13.22 -13.55
CA ARG A 369 -15.84 14.45 -12.79
C ARG A 369 -16.53 14.19 -11.43
N GLY A 370 -16.22 13.07 -10.77
CA GLY A 370 -16.80 12.71 -9.48
C GLY A 370 -18.25 12.20 -9.56
N GLN A 371 -18.79 11.98 -10.77
CA GLN A 371 -20.11 11.38 -10.94
C GLN A 371 -20.09 9.90 -10.53
N ALA A 372 -21.23 9.40 -10.08
CA ALA A 372 -21.38 7.98 -9.81
C ALA A 372 -21.30 7.16 -11.10
N MET A 373 -20.66 5.99 -11.02
CA MET A 373 -20.58 4.99 -12.09
C MET A 373 -21.05 3.63 -11.58
N HIS A 374 -21.53 2.78 -12.50
CA HIS A 374 -21.92 1.41 -12.18
C HIS A 374 -20.68 0.58 -11.82
N ILE A 375 -20.61 0.05 -10.60
CA ILE A 375 -19.40 -0.61 -10.10
C ILE A 375 -19.67 -1.64 -9.00
N HIS A 376 -18.98 -2.77 -9.07
CA HIS A 376 -18.97 -3.84 -8.08
C HIS A 376 -17.92 -4.90 -8.48
N ILE A 377 -17.57 -5.80 -7.55
CA ILE A 377 -16.90 -7.06 -7.89
C ILE A 377 -17.84 -7.86 -8.81
N GLY A 378 -17.41 -8.18 -10.03
CA GLY A 378 -18.22 -8.85 -11.03
C GLY A 378 -17.48 -9.07 -12.35
N TRP A 379 -18.19 -9.53 -13.37
CA TRP A 379 -17.60 -9.91 -14.66
C TRP A 379 -17.85 -8.83 -15.72
N TRP A 380 -16.79 -8.12 -16.10
CA TRP A 380 -16.85 -6.92 -16.96
C TRP A 380 -16.61 -7.21 -18.45
N ALA A 381 -17.14 -8.31 -18.96
CA ALA A 381 -16.91 -8.80 -20.32
C ALA A 381 -18.17 -8.75 -21.22
N GLY A 382 -19.11 -7.86 -20.91
CA GLY A 382 -20.38 -7.73 -21.65
C GLY A 382 -20.29 -6.93 -22.96
N ASP A 383 -19.16 -6.27 -23.23
CA ASP A 383 -19.01 -5.43 -24.43
C ASP A 383 -18.77 -6.27 -25.69
N GLU A 384 -18.99 -5.68 -26.87
CA GLU A 384 -18.90 -6.39 -28.14
C GLU A 384 -17.47 -6.88 -28.45
N HIS A 385 -16.45 -6.12 -28.04
CA HIS A 385 -15.06 -6.50 -28.26
C HIS A 385 -14.66 -7.66 -27.36
N ALA A 386 -15.07 -7.65 -26.09
CA ALA A 386 -14.88 -8.76 -25.17
C ALA A 386 -15.50 -10.06 -25.71
N ARG A 387 -16.75 -10.00 -26.19
CA ARG A 387 -17.45 -11.17 -26.78
C ARG A 387 -16.72 -11.71 -28.01
N THR A 388 -16.24 -10.81 -28.87
CA THR A 388 -15.50 -11.18 -30.07
C THR A 388 -14.16 -11.83 -29.73
N ASP A 389 -13.43 -11.26 -28.76
CA ASP A 389 -12.16 -11.76 -28.29
C ASP A 389 -12.30 -13.15 -27.64
N PHE A 390 -13.33 -13.36 -26.81
CA PHE A 390 -13.61 -14.67 -26.21
C PHE A 390 -13.84 -15.76 -27.27
N ARG A 391 -14.64 -15.45 -28.30
CA ARG A 391 -14.89 -16.39 -29.41
C ARG A 391 -13.62 -16.69 -30.21
N ARG A 392 -12.76 -15.69 -30.41
CA ARG A 392 -11.43 -15.89 -31.02
C ARG A 392 -10.60 -16.85 -30.17
N TRP A 393 -10.49 -16.58 -28.87
CA TRP A 393 -9.71 -17.39 -27.94
C TRP A 393 -10.19 -18.85 -27.90
N LEU A 394 -11.52 -19.08 -27.88
CA LEU A 394 -12.08 -20.43 -27.95
C LEU A 394 -11.75 -21.14 -29.26
N ARG A 395 -11.80 -20.42 -30.39
CA ARG A 395 -11.45 -20.96 -31.71
C ARG A 395 -9.97 -21.36 -31.76
N GLU A 396 -9.09 -20.55 -31.17
CA GLU A 396 -7.65 -20.84 -31.07
C GLU A 396 -7.38 -22.05 -30.17
N LYS A 397 -8.06 -22.13 -29.01
CA LYS A 397 -7.88 -23.22 -28.04
C LYS A 397 -8.36 -24.57 -28.55
N TYR A 398 -9.55 -24.61 -29.17
CA TYR A 398 -10.20 -25.88 -29.53
C TYR A 398 -10.05 -26.25 -31.01
N GLY A 399 -9.82 -25.28 -31.90
CA GLY A 399 -9.73 -25.47 -33.35
C GLY A 399 -11.06 -25.82 -34.03
N ASP A 400 -11.87 -26.69 -33.42
CA ASP A 400 -13.15 -27.19 -33.90
C ASP A 400 -14.23 -27.10 -32.81
N ILE A 401 -15.44 -26.76 -33.22
CA ILE A 401 -16.60 -26.63 -32.33
C ILE A 401 -17.00 -27.97 -31.71
N ALA A 402 -16.77 -29.10 -32.39
CA ALA A 402 -17.06 -30.41 -31.82
C ALA A 402 -16.14 -30.72 -30.62
N ALA A 403 -14.88 -30.27 -30.67
CA ALA A 403 -13.94 -30.43 -29.57
C ALA A 403 -14.34 -29.58 -28.35
N LEU A 404 -14.74 -28.32 -28.57
CA LEU A 404 -15.28 -27.46 -27.51
C LEU A 404 -16.52 -28.10 -26.88
N ASN A 405 -17.49 -28.51 -27.71
CA ASN A 405 -18.72 -29.12 -27.24
C ASN A 405 -18.46 -30.39 -26.41
N ALA A 406 -17.49 -31.22 -26.81
CA ALA A 406 -17.09 -32.40 -26.04
C ALA A 406 -16.45 -32.03 -24.69
N ALA A 407 -15.58 -31.02 -24.66
CA ALA A 407 -14.94 -30.53 -23.43
C ALA A 407 -15.96 -29.89 -22.46
N TRP A 408 -17.01 -29.25 -22.99
CA TRP A 408 -18.05 -28.59 -22.22
C TRP A 408 -19.26 -29.51 -21.97
N ASN A 409 -19.00 -30.74 -21.52
CA ASN A 409 -20.03 -31.73 -21.15
C ASN A 409 -21.09 -32.00 -22.23
N GLY A 410 -20.69 -32.00 -23.51
CA GLY A 410 -21.56 -32.31 -24.62
C GLY A 410 -22.48 -31.15 -25.04
N ALA A 411 -22.03 -29.91 -24.84
CA ALA A 411 -22.71 -28.69 -25.33
C ALA A 411 -23.10 -28.80 -26.82
N LYS A 412 -24.00 -27.91 -27.26
CA LYS A 412 -24.66 -27.98 -28.58
C LYS A 412 -24.51 -26.70 -29.38
N HIS A 413 -23.35 -26.04 -29.26
CA HIS A 413 -23.04 -24.88 -30.10
C HIS A 413 -22.91 -25.32 -31.57
N ALA A 414 -23.56 -24.60 -32.47
CA ALA A 414 -23.53 -24.89 -33.90
C ALA A 414 -22.18 -24.47 -34.52
N ASP A 415 -21.63 -23.37 -34.02
CA ASP A 415 -20.33 -22.79 -34.37
C ASP A 415 -19.83 -21.92 -33.19
N PHE A 416 -18.63 -21.36 -33.31
CA PHE A 416 -18.07 -20.47 -32.29
C PHE A 416 -18.83 -19.15 -32.14
N ASP A 417 -19.53 -18.69 -33.18
CA ASP A 417 -20.27 -17.43 -33.15
C ASP A 417 -21.56 -17.56 -32.32
N SER A 418 -22.06 -18.78 -32.15
CA SER A 418 -23.17 -19.13 -31.24
C SER A 418 -22.79 -19.16 -29.76
N VAL A 419 -21.50 -19.07 -29.41
CA VAL A 419 -21.05 -19.03 -28.00
C VAL A 419 -21.28 -17.63 -27.43
N THR A 420 -21.79 -17.57 -26.21
CA THR A 420 -22.02 -16.33 -25.46
C THR A 420 -21.24 -16.35 -24.15
N ALA A 421 -20.72 -15.19 -23.73
CA ALA A 421 -20.21 -15.02 -22.38
C ALA A 421 -21.38 -15.03 -21.39
N GLU A 422 -21.36 -15.97 -20.46
CA GLU A 422 -22.34 -16.10 -19.38
C GLU A 422 -21.66 -15.95 -18.01
N LEU A 423 -22.47 -15.78 -16.96
CA LEU A 423 -21.94 -15.74 -15.60
C LEU A 423 -21.38 -17.12 -15.20
N PRO A 424 -20.14 -17.21 -14.68
CA PRO A 424 -19.55 -18.45 -14.18
C PRO A 424 -20.42 -19.23 -13.19
N GLN A 425 -21.29 -18.55 -12.45
CA GLN A 425 -22.19 -19.16 -11.48
C GLN A 425 -23.30 -20.01 -12.12
N VAL A 426 -23.61 -19.82 -13.42
CA VAL A 426 -24.61 -20.63 -14.13
C VAL A 426 -24.00 -21.75 -14.98
N MET A 427 -22.67 -21.74 -15.17
CA MET A 427 -21.94 -22.75 -15.94
C MET A 427 -21.87 -24.07 -15.17
N ALA A 428 -22.55 -25.10 -15.67
CA ALA A 428 -22.54 -26.43 -15.05
C ALA A 428 -21.26 -27.22 -15.35
N SER A 429 -20.63 -26.98 -16.51
CA SER A 429 -19.36 -27.60 -16.86
C SER A 429 -18.21 -26.90 -16.13
N ARG A 430 -17.42 -27.66 -15.38
CA ARG A 430 -16.19 -27.14 -14.75
C ARG A 430 -15.23 -26.60 -15.81
N ARG A 431 -15.06 -27.32 -16.92
CA ARG A 431 -14.14 -26.92 -17.99
C ARG A 431 -14.59 -25.63 -18.67
N GLU A 432 -15.89 -25.46 -18.90
CA GLU A 432 -16.45 -24.21 -19.44
C GLU A 432 -16.19 -23.02 -18.50
N ARG A 433 -16.43 -23.22 -17.21
CA ARG A 433 -16.15 -22.22 -16.18
C ARG A 433 -14.66 -21.84 -16.12
N LEU A 434 -13.77 -22.84 -16.11
CA LEU A 434 -12.32 -22.62 -16.12
C LEU A 434 -11.90 -21.88 -17.39
N ASP A 435 -12.45 -22.23 -18.55
CA ASP A 435 -12.13 -21.58 -19.82
C ASP A 435 -12.50 -20.10 -19.83
N PHE A 436 -13.72 -19.76 -19.40
CA PHE A 436 -14.16 -18.37 -19.32
C PHE A 436 -13.31 -17.58 -18.33
N THR A 437 -13.09 -18.11 -17.12
CA THR A 437 -12.36 -17.39 -16.07
C THR A 437 -10.87 -17.25 -16.37
N ALA A 438 -10.26 -18.25 -17.02
CA ALA A 438 -8.89 -18.17 -17.54
C ALA A 438 -8.78 -17.09 -18.62
N TRP A 439 -9.58 -17.15 -19.69
CA TRP A 439 -9.58 -16.11 -20.74
C TRP A 439 -9.76 -14.70 -20.16
N TYR A 440 -10.71 -14.53 -19.25
CA TYR A 440 -11.02 -13.25 -18.64
C TYR A 440 -9.83 -12.69 -17.83
N THR A 441 -9.21 -13.53 -17.01
CA THR A 441 -8.09 -13.11 -16.16
C THR A 441 -6.78 -12.95 -16.94
N ASP A 442 -6.53 -13.84 -17.90
CA ASP A 442 -5.36 -13.80 -18.79
C ASP A 442 -5.41 -12.55 -19.67
N SER A 443 -6.59 -12.15 -20.15
CA SER A 443 -6.75 -10.91 -20.93
C SER A 443 -6.24 -9.67 -20.17
N MET A 444 -6.49 -9.58 -18.86
CA MET A 444 -5.98 -8.47 -18.03
C MET A 444 -4.46 -8.59 -17.83
N SER A 445 -3.94 -9.81 -17.67
CA SER A 445 -2.50 -10.05 -17.55
C SER A 445 -1.75 -9.67 -18.83
N ASP A 446 -2.30 -10.01 -20.01
CA ASP A 446 -1.77 -9.62 -21.31
C ASP A 446 -1.84 -8.10 -21.54
N TRP A 447 -2.94 -7.46 -21.11
CA TRP A 447 -3.06 -6.01 -21.10
C TRP A 447 -1.95 -5.37 -20.26
N CYS A 448 -1.71 -5.90 -19.06
CA CYS A 448 -0.68 -5.40 -18.15
C CYS A 448 0.74 -5.62 -18.69
N ASP A 449 1.06 -6.79 -19.26
CA ASP A 449 2.36 -7.06 -19.91
C ASP A 449 2.61 -6.09 -21.07
N TRP A 450 1.61 -5.88 -21.93
CA TRP A 450 1.71 -4.91 -23.02
C TRP A 450 1.96 -3.49 -22.49
N TRP A 451 1.17 -3.05 -21.51
CA TRP A 451 1.27 -1.71 -20.91
C TRP A 451 2.67 -1.50 -20.30
N ALA A 452 3.19 -2.50 -19.61
CA ALA A 452 4.52 -2.46 -19.01
C ALA A 452 5.65 -2.41 -20.05
N ARG A 453 5.54 -3.21 -21.13
CA ARG A 453 6.48 -3.15 -22.26
C ARG A 453 6.45 -1.79 -22.95
N GLU A 454 5.26 -1.23 -23.15
CA GLU A 454 5.10 0.08 -23.77
C GLU A 454 5.72 1.18 -22.90
N THR A 455 5.47 1.13 -21.59
CA THR A 455 6.10 2.05 -20.64
C THR A 455 7.62 1.93 -20.65
N ARG A 456 8.18 0.71 -20.69
CA ARG A 456 9.63 0.50 -20.76
C ARG A 456 10.26 1.12 -22.01
N LYS A 457 9.56 1.19 -23.16
CA LYS A 457 10.08 1.86 -24.36
C LYS A 457 10.28 3.36 -24.13
N HIS A 458 9.36 4.00 -23.43
CA HIS A 458 9.36 5.46 -23.19
C HIS A 458 10.10 5.86 -21.91
N PHE A 459 10.28 4.92 -20.98
CA PHE A 459 11.03 5.09 -19.73
C PHE A 459 12.17 4.06 -19.61
N PRO A 460 13.18 4.06 -20.51
CA PRO A 460 14.25 3.08 -20.49
C PRO A 460 15.18 3.21 -19.26
N ASN A 461 15.26 4.39 -18.64
CA ASN A 461 16.21 4.65 -17.54
C ASN A 461 15.57 4.61 -16.15
N THR A 462 14.25 4.46 -16.08
CA THR A 462 13.49 4.58 -14.83
C THR A 462 12.95 3.21 -14.38
N PRO A 463 13.02 2.85 -13.09
CA PRO A 463 12.36 1.64 -12.60
C PRO A 463 10.84 1.69 -12.77
N LEU A 464 10.22 0.52 -12.96
CA LEU A 464 8.80 0.37 -13.26
C LEU A 464 8.14 -0.53 -12.23
N TYR A 465 6.98 -0.13 -11.71
CA TYR A 465 6.18 -0.91 -10.77
C TYR A 465 4.75 -1.11 -11.25
N GLN A 466 4.37 -2.35 -11.52
CA GLN A 466 2.99 -2.72 -11.80
C GLN A 466 2.17 -2.65 -10.50
N SER A 467 1.04 -1.95 -10.54
CA SER A 467 0.16 -1.81 -9.38
C SER A 467 -0.79 -3.00 -9.26
N ALA A 468 -0.47 -3.99 -8.43
CA ALA A 468 -1.30 -5.17 -8.23
C ALA A 468 -2.18 -5.04 -6.98
N GLY A 469 -3.49 -5.03 -7.20
CA GLY A 469 -4.51 -4.92 -6.15
C GLY A 469 -5.25 -6.22 -5.85
N GLY A 470 -6.27 -6.16 -5.00
CA GLY A 470 -7.14 -7.28 -4.65
C GLY A 470 -6.61 -8.18 -3.53
N TRP A 471 -7.20 -9.37 -3.40
CA TRP A 471 -6.79 -10.41 -2.45
C TRP A 471 -6.94 -11.80 -3.08
N GLY A 472 -6.75 -11.87 -4.40
CA GLY A 472 -6.67 -13.12 -5.14
C GLY A 472 -7.96 -13.62 -5.80
N PHE A 473 -9.07 -12.87 -5.81
CA PHE A 473 -10.31 -13.26 -6.47
C PHE A 473 -10.26 -13.01 -7.99
N ARG A 474 -10.85 -13.91 -8.79
CA ARG A 474 -10.70 -13.91 -10.26
C ARG A 474 -11.54 -12.86 -10.97
N GLU A 475 -12.64 -12.41 -10.38
CA GLU A 475 -13.53 -11.40 -10.94
C GLU A 475 -12.84 -10.05 -11.16
N THR A 476 -11.76 -9.78 -10.42
CA THR A 476 -10.95 -8.56 -10.62
C THR A 476 -9.94 -8.70 -11.76
N GLY A 477 -9.70 -9.91 -12.26
CA GLY A 477 -8.73 -10.18 -13.33
C GLY A 477 -7.26 -10.02 -12.90
N THR A 478 -6.97 -9.89 -11.60
CA THR A 478 -5.59 -9.90 -11.10
C THR A 478 -5.09 -11.32 -10.96
N ASP A 479 -4.18 -11.71 -11.84
CA ASP A 479 -3.32 -12.86 -11.63
C ASP A 479 -1.96 -12.41 -11.07
N TYR A 480 -1.72 -12.69 -9.79
CA TYR A 480 -0.49 -12.25 -9.15
C TYR A 480 0.77 -12.86 -9.78
N ALA A 481 0.76 -14.15 -10.15
CA ALA A 481 1.97 -14.77 -10.71
C ALA A 481 2.23 -14.27 -12.12
N ALA A 482 1.21 -14.26 -12.99
CA ALA A 482 1.37 -13.85 -14.38
C ALA A 482 1.79 -12.38 -14.49
N GLN A 483 1.11 -11.47 -13.78
CA GLN A 483 1.45 -10.05 -13.78
C GLN A 483 2.81 -9.77 -13.12
N THR A 484 3.23 -10.57 -12.15
CA THR A 484 4.58 -10.41 -11.57
C THR A 484 5.67 -10.91 -12.50
N LYS A 485 5.44 -12.05 -13.16
CA LYS A 485 6.38 -12.66 -14.10
C LYS A 485 6.61 -11.78 -15.33
N SER A 486 5.59 -11.06 -15.80
CA SER A 486 5.73 -10.13 -16.94
C SER A 486 6.68 -8.95 -16.65
N MET A 487 6.83 -8.57 -15.38
CA MET A 487 7.72 -7.47 -14.98
C MET A 487 9.20 -7.86 -14.90
N ALA A 488 9.51 -9.14 -14.65
CA ALA A 488 10.90 -9.59 -14.47
C ALA A 488 11.80 -9.35 -15.70
N PRO A 489 11.40 -9.69 -16.95
CA PRO A 489 12.18 -9.39 -18.15
C PRO A 489 12.43 -7.88 -18.39
N LEU A 490 11.62 -7.02 -17.77
CA LEU A 490 11.72 -5.56 -17.88
C LEU A 490 12.61 -4.95 -16.79
N GLY A 491 13.19 -5.76 -15.90
CA GLY A 491 13.85 -5.31 -14.68
C GLY A 491 12.91 -4.51 -13.77
N GLY A 492 11.60 -4.74 -13.88
CA GLY A 492 10.57 -4.05 -13.12
C GLY A 492 10.18 -4.80 -11.85
N GLY A 493 9.21 -4.24 -11.15
CA GLY A 493 8.62 -4.82 -9.97
C GLY A 493 7.11 -4.78 -9.96
N VAL A 494 6.55 -5.35 -8.91
CA VAL A 494 5.14 -5.22 -8.56
C VAL A 494 5.02 -4.49 -7.23
N ARG A 495 4.03 -3.61 -7.11
CA ARG A 495 3.64 -2.98 -5.85
C ARG A 495 2.26 -3.44 -5.45
N LEU A 496 2.17 -4.01 -4.26
CA LEU A 496 0.94 -4.57 -3.71
C LEU A 496 0.18 -3.52 -2.90
N THR A 497 -1.08 -3.29 -3.23
CA THR A 497 -1.87 -2.14 -2.74
C THR A 497 -2.78 -2.47 -1.55
N ASN A 498 -2.59 -3.65 -0.94
CA ASN A 498 -3.62 -4.32 -0.14
C ASN A 498 -3.20 -4.55 1.32
N GLU A 499 -2.06 -4.00 1.76
CA GLU A 499 -1.63 -4.15 3.15
C GLU A 499 -2.49 -3.33 4.12
N THR A 500 -2.60 -3.79 5.35
CA THR A 500 -3.52 -3.31 6.38
C THR A 500 -2.76 -3.03 7.67
N ASP A 501 -3.49 -2.82 8.78
CA ASP A 501 -2.91 -2.80 10.13
C ASP A 501 -2.64 -4.21 10.69
N SER A 502 -2.82 -5.28 9.91
CA SER A 502 -2.69 -6.67 10.36
C SER A 502 -1.70 -7.46 9.52
N PHE A 503 -0.53 -7.76 10.08
CA PHE A 503 0.49 -8.59 9.44
C PHE A 503 -0.05 -9.94 8.92
N GLU A 504 -0.98 -10.57 9.64
CA GLU A 504 -1.56 -11.84 9.19
C GLU A 504 -2.37 -11.68 7.90
N GLN A 505 -3.11 -10.57 7.79
CA GLN A 505 -3.87 -10.25 6.57
C GLN A 505 -2.94 -9.89 5.43
N ASP A 506 -1.93 -9.06 5.73
CA ASP A 506 -0.89 -8.70 4.78
C ASP A 506 -0.25 -9.97 4.23
N PHE A 507 0.13 -10.90 5.10
CA PHE A 507 0.71 -12.17 4.70
C PHE A 507 -0.22 -12.94 3.76
N TYR A 508 -1.44 -13.30 4.18
CA TYR A 508 -2.25 -14.17 3.32
C TYR A 508 -2.74 -13.49 2.04
N ALA A 509 -2.89 -12.15 2.02
CA ALA A 509 -3.35 -11.41 0.85
C ALA A 509 -2.22 -11.14 -0.16
N THR A 510 -1.00 -10.90 0.32
CA THR A 510 0.12 -10.44 -0.54
C THR A 510 1.15 -11.52 -0.86
N ARG A 511 1.20 -12.61 -0.07
CA ARG A 511 2.28 -13.62 -0.18
C ARG A 511 2.35 -14.27 -1.55
N MET A 512 1.24 -14.41 -2.28
CA MET A 512 1.25 -14.99 -3.63
C MET A 512 2.12 -14.18 -4.59
N ALA A 513 1.90 -12.86 -4.68
CA ALA A 513 2.70 -11.99 -5.51
C ALA A 513 4.15 -11.86 -5.02
N MET A 514 4.36 -11.80 -3.69
CA MET A 514 5.71 -11.74 -3.13
C MET A 514 6.52 -13.01 -3.43
N SER A 515 5.87 -14.18 -3.38
CA SER A 515 6.47 -15.47 -3.73
C SER A 515 6.84 -15.50 -5.21
N ALA A 516 5.91 -15.08 -6.08
CA ALA A 516 6.16 -14.97 -7.52
C ALA A 516 7.32 -14.01 -7.83
N ALA A 517 7.37 -12.83 -7.19
CA ALA A 517 8.43 -11.85 -7.40
C ALA A 517 9.81 -12.43 -7.05
N ARG A 518 9.91 -13.07 -5.87
CA ARG A 518 11.14 -13.73 -5.42
C ARG A 518 11.58 -14.86 -6.34
N LEU A 519 10.63 -15.68 -6.80
CA LEU A 519 10.92 -16.87 -7.60
C LEU A 519 11.27 -16.55 -9.06
N CYS A 520 10.63 -15.53 -9.63
CA CYS A 520 10.79 -15.08 -11.01
C CYS A 520 11.84 -13.97 -11.17
N GLY A 521 12.29 -13.34 -10.08
CA GLY A 521 13.30 -12.28 -10.10
C GLY A 521 12.75 -10.88 -10.39
N ALA A 522 11.50 -10.60 -10.04
CA ALA A 522 10.94 -9.25 -10.09
C ALA A 522 11.21 -8.49 -8.79
N ARG A 523 11.24 -7.16 -8.86
CA ARG A 523 11.30 -6.29 -7.66
C ARG A 523 9.95 -6.32 -6.94
N ILE A 524 9.94 -6.02 -5.64
CA ILE A 524 8.72 -6.12 -4.83
C ILE A 524 8.59 -4.92 -3.89
N GLY A 525 7.41 -4.32 -3.90
CA GLY A 525 7.04 -3.27 -2.98
C GLY A 525 5.65 -3.41 -2.40
N SER A 526 5.39 -2.63 -1.36
CA SER A 526 4.09 -2.63 -0.70
C SER A 526 3.52 -1.24 -0.46
N GLU A 527 2.20 -1.18 -0.43
CA GLU A 527 1.35 -0.01 -0.23
C GLU A 527 0.17 -0.44 0.65
N PRO A 528 -0.26 0.41 1.61
CA PRO A 528 -1.41 0.09 2.42
C PRO A 528 -2.71 0.34 1.65
N ALA A 529 -3.72 -0.50 1.86
CA ALA A 529 -5.08 -0.33 1.34
C ALA A 529 -5.79 0.91 1.92
N SER A 530 -5.41 1.31 3.14
CA SER A 530 -6.01 2.43 3.86
C SER A 530 -5.13 2.91 5.02
N SER A 531 -5.73 3.45 6.07
CA SER A 531 -5.02 3.89 7.26
C SER A 531 -4.45 2.72 8.06
N HIS A 532 -3.31 2.94 8.69
CA HIS A 532 -2.73 1.99 9.64
C HIS A 532 -2.08 2.72 10.83
N THR A 533 -1.84 1.98 11.89
CA THR A 533 -1.23 2.46 13.13
C THR A 533 0.28 2.20 13.15
N ALA A 534 0.91 2.46 14.29
CA ALA A 534 2.30 2.09 14.55
C ALA A 534 2.54 0.58 14.44
N ARG A 535 1.54 -0.24 14.79
CA ARG A 535 1.60 -1.69 14.64
C ARG A 535 1.67 -2.07 13.15
N GLY A 536 0.82 -1.49 12.32
CA GLY A 536 0.87 -1.68 10.86
C GLY A 536 2.21 -1.29 10.23
N VAL A 537 2.86 -0.22 10.70
CA VAL A 537 4.22 0.15 10.22
C VAL A 537 5.20 -1.03 10.38
N THR A 538 5.29 -1.59 11.59
CA THR A 538 6.21 -2.70 11.88
C THR A 538 5.83 -3.96 11.10
N GLY A 539 4.54 -4.29 11.01
CA GLY A 539 4.05 -5.47 10.29
C GLY A 539 4.42 -5.44 8.80
N ARG A 540 4.20 -4.29 8.15
CA ARG A 540 4.50 -4.08 6.73
C ARG A 540 6.00 -4.09 6.43
N LEU A 541 6.81 -3.45 7.27
CA LEU A 541 8.28 -3.52 7.18
C LEU A 541 8.78 -4.95 7.34
N PHE A 542 8.21 -5.73 8.27
CA PHE A 542 8.54 -7.14 8.43
C PHE A 542 8.14 -7.99 7.21
N ASN A 543 6.97 -7.72 6.61
CA ASN A 543 6.51 -8.42 5.42
C ASN A 543 7.52 -8.25 4.26
N LEU A 544 7.95 -7.02 3.97
CA LEU A 544 9.00 -6.75 2.97
C LEU A 544 10.36 -7.36 3.36
N LEU A 545 10.76 -7.25 4.63
CA LEU A 545 12.00 -7.83 5.13
C LEU A 545 12.05 -9.36 4.93
N SER A 546 10.90 -10.03 5.09
CA SER A 546 10.77 -11.48 4.91
C SER A 546 10.95 -11.96 3.47
N VAL A 547 10.99 -11.05 2.49
CA VAL A 547 11.12 -11.39 1.06
C VAL A 547 12.20 -10.57 0.33
N ASN A 548 13.08 -9.89 1.07
CA ASN A 548 14.10 -9.00 0.51
C ASN A 548 13.53 -7.84 -0.34
N GLY A 549 12.37 -7.31 0.04
CA GLY A 549 11.68 -6.25 -0.71
C GLY A 549 12.41 -4.91 -0.72
N ASP A 550 12.18 -4.11 -1.76
CA ASP A 550 13.00 -2.94 -2.07
C ASP A 550 12.24 -1.63 -2.32
N HIS A 551 10.93 -1.67 -2.19
CA HIS A 551 10.06 -0.51 -2.29
C HIS A 551 9.02 -0.48 -1.17
N PHE A 552 8.95 0.63 -0.42
CA PHE A 552 7.93 0.86 0.61
C PHE A 552 7.20 2.15 0.32
N PHE A 553 5.88 2.06 0.18
CA PHE A 553 5.00 3.21 0.08
C PHE A 553 4.09 3.33 1.30
N THR A 554 3.78 4.55 1.72
CA THR A 554 2.72 4.82 2.71
C THR A 554 2.07 6.17 2.47
N TYR A 555 0.79 6.32 2.85
CA TYR A 555 0.19 7.65 2.92
C TYR A 555 0.80 8.45 4.07
N GLN A 556 0.99 9.77 3.87
CA GLN A 556 1.62 10.62 4.88
C GLN A 556 0.92 10.52 6.23
N GLY A 557 -0.42 10.44 6.23
CA GLY A 557 -1.22 10.41 7.45
C GLY A 557 -1.01 9.17 8.32
N ASN A 558 -0.48 8.08 7.76
CA ASN A 558 -0.28 6.84 8.50
C ASN A 558 0.97 6.87 9.40
N ILE A 559 1.97 7.69 9.02
CA ILE A 559 3.20 7.85 9.81
C ILE A 559 3.28 9.26 10.38
N MET A 560 3.22 10.30 9.54
CA MET A 560 3.55 11.68 9.91
C MET A 560 2.61 12.30 10.95
N ASN A 561 1.38 11.81 11.03
CA ASN A 561 0.37 12.34 11.97
C ASN A 561 0.36 11.59 13.32
N GLN A 562 1.25 10.61 13.50
CA GLN A 562 1.15 9.59 14.56
C GLN A 562 2.48 9.44 15.30
N PRO A 563 2.68 10.05 16.48
CA PRO A 563 3.93 9.93 17.23
C PRO A 563 4.37 8.48 17.51
N PRO A 564 3.47 7.54 17.88
CA PRO A 564 3.86 6.13 18.02
C PRO A 564 4.35 5.51 16.71
N ALA A 565 3.76 5.88 15.56
CA ALA A 565 4.16 5.36 14.26
C ALA A 565 5.50 5.93 13.79
N ILE A 566 5.78 7.22 14.06
CA ILE A 566 7.10 7.83 13.84
C ILE A 566 8.16 7.14 14.67
N THR A 567 7.87 6.87 15.94
CA THR A 567 8.79 6.15 16.84
C THR A 567 9.07 4.74 16.32
N ALA A 568 8.02 3.98 15.99
CA ALA A 568 8.16 2.64 15.42
C ALA A 568 8.95 2.66 14.09
N TRP A 569 8.70 3.66 13.23
CA TRP A 569 9.41 3.87 11.97
C TRP A 569 10.90 4.12 12.19
N LEU A 570 11.26 5.11 12.99
CA LEU A 570 12.65 5.50 13.23
C LEU A 570 13.47 4.37 13.88
N GLU A 571 12.84 3.57 14.75
CA GLU A 571 13.50 2.44 15.40
C GLU A 571 13.59 1.19 14.52
N THR A 572 12.57 0.93 13.69
CA THR A 572 12.47 -0.31 12.90
C THR A 572 13.11 -0.19 11.52
N LEU A 573 13.06 0.98 10.89
CA LEU A 573 13.60 1.18 9.55
C LEU A 573 15.06 0.72 9.39
N PRO A 574 15.99 1.00 10.33
CA PRO A 574 17.39 0.54 10.22
C PRO A 574 17.54 -0.98 10.09
N VAL A 575 16.59 -1.77 10.58
CA VAL A 575 16.61 -3.24 10.42
C VAL A 575 16.55 -3.62 8.93
N LEU A 576 16.02 -2.77 8.07
CA LEU A 576 15.96 -3.02 6.63
C LEU A 576 17.34 -3.01 5.95
N ASP A 577 18.41 -2.54 6.60
CA ASP A 577 19.77 -2.74 6.10
C ASP A 577 20.16 -4.23 6.07
N THR A 578 19.49 -5.04 6.88
CA THR A 578 19.71 -6.49 6.99
C THR A 578 18.84 -7.31 6.02
N ARG A 579 18.08 -6.65 5.14
CA ARG A 579 17.35 -7.33 4.06
C ARG A 579 18.29 -8.28 3.32
N ARG A 580 17.77 -9.44 2.92
CA ARG A 580 18.43 -10.46 2.09
C ARG A 580 17.44 -11.59 1.80
N PRO A 581 17.71 -12.48 0.84
CA PRO A 581 16.81 -13.58 0.54
C PRO A 581 16.48 -14.43 1.78
N PRO A 582 15.21 -14.86 1.95
CA PRO A 582 14.83 -15.77 3.01
C PRO A 582 15.22 -17.22 2.66
N LEU A 583 15.42 -18.05 3.69
CA LEU A 583 15.48 -19.50 3.58
C LEU A 583 14.08 -20.07 3.83
N ILE A 584 13.36 -20.40 2.76
CA ILE A 584 12.01 -20.99 2.80
C ILE A 584 12.05 -22.36 2.13
N GLU A 585 11.68 -23.39 2.88
CA GLU A 585 11.66 -24.79 2.42
C GLU A 585 10.25 -25.39 2.34
N VAL A 586 9.23 -24.63 2.74
CA VAL A 586 7.83 -25.05 2.75
C VAL A 586 7.01 -24.14 1.85
N ALA A 587 6.27 -24.73 0.92
CA ALA A 587 5.31 -24.04 0.08
C ALA A 587 3.87 -24.38 0.51
N VAL A 588 2.96 -23.42 0.37
CA VAL A 588 1.51 -23.65 0.39
C VAL A 588 0.98 -23.65 -1.03
N TYR A 589 0.15 -24.63 -1.37
CA TYR A 589 -0.55 -24.66 -2.65
C TYR A 589 -1.60 -23.54 -2.68
N TYR A 590 -1.43 -22.58 -3.61
CA TYR A 590 -2.37 -21.50 -3.86
C TYR A 590 -3.43 -21.98 -4.87
N PRO A 591 -4.70 -22.12 -4.47
CA PRO A 591 -5.63 -22.99 -5.17
C PRO A 591 -6.36 -22.29 -6.30
N GLU A 592 -5.64 -22.02 -7.38
CA GLU A 592 -6.14 -21.36 -8.58
C GLU A 592 -7.38 -22.04 -9.19
N THR A 593 -7.32 -23.35 -9.47
CA THR A 593 -8.47 -24.10 -9.99
C THR A 593 -9.70 -23.95 -9.10
N MET A 594 -9.55 -24.06 -7.77
CA MET A 594 -10.69 -23.91 -6.86
C MET A 594 -11.23 -22.49 -6.85
N ASN A 595 -10.36 -21.49 -6.87
CA ASN A 595 -10.73 -20.08 -6.93
C ASN A 595 -11.55 -19.73 -8.19
N GLN A 596 -11.28 -20.42 -9.30
CA GLN A 596 -12.08 -20.28 -10.51
C GLN A 596 -13.43 -21.01 -10.41
N LEU A 597 -13.51 -22.13 -9.67
CA LEU A 597 -14.70 -22.97 -9.55
C LEU A 597 -15.67 -22.56 -8.42
N GLU A 598 -15.25 -21.74 -7.46
CA GLU A 598 -16.10 -21.36 -6.33
C GLU A 598 -15.58 -20.12 -5.57
N ASP A 599 -16.43 -19.60 -4.69
CA ASP A 599 -16.21 -18.32 -4.02
C ASP A 599 -15.48 -18.45 -2.66
N ALA A 600 -15.45 -19.66 -2.10
CA ALA A 600 -15.00 -19.88 -0.71
C ALA A 600 -13.50 -19.67 -0.49
N ALA A 601 -12.69 -19.67 -1.56
CA ALA A 601 -11.26 -19.43 -1.48
C ALA A 601 -10.96 -17.94 -1.24
N PHE A 602 -11.45 -17.06 -2.12
CA PHE A 602 -11.00 -15.66 -2.14
C PHE A 602 -12.07 -14.60 -2.44
N ARG A 603 -13.34 -14.93 -2.75
CA ARG A 603 -14.32 -13.88 -3.16
C ARG A 603 -14.45 -12.74 -2.15
N HIS A 604 -14.34 -13.06 -0.85
CA HIS A 604 -14.30 -12.07 0.22
C HIS A 604 -12.92 -12.01 0.86
N LEU A 605 -12.49 -10.83 1.32
CA LEU A 605 -11.21 -10.67 2.01
C LEU A 605 -11.08 -11.58 3.25
N HIS A 606 -12.21 -11.86 3.91
CA HIS A 606 -12.31 -12.79 5.04
C HIS A 606 -12.91 -14.15 4.63
N ALA A 607 -12.70 -14.58 3.38
CA ALA A 607 -13.21 -15.85 2.89
C ALA A 607 -12.79 -17.00 3.83
N TRP A 608 -13.77 -17.84 4.18
CA TRP A 608 -13.60 -18.87 5.21
C TRP A 608 -12.66 -20.00 4.78
N GLY A 609 -12.50 -20.25 3.48
CA GLY A 609 -11.74 -21.38 2.96
C GLY A 609 -10.24 -21.26 3.16
N PHE A 610 -9.55 -20.47 2.33
CA PHE A 610 -8.08 -20.42 2.30
C PHE A 610 -7.48 -19.59 3.44
N ASN A 611 -7.93 -18.34 3.63
CA ASN A 611 -7.24 -17.34 4.47
C ASN A 611 -7.01 -17.78 5.93
N PRO A 612 -8.02 -18.30 6.66
CA PRO A 612 -7.83 -18.72 8.06
C PRO A 612 -6.82 -19.86 8.20
N ARG A 613 -6.75 -20.77 7.22
CA ARG A 613 -5.86 -21.92 7.24
C ARG A 613 -4.43 -21.50 6.89
N ALA A 614 -4.28 -20.63 5.90
CA ALA A 614 -2.98 -20.09 5.53
C ALA A 614 -2.37 -19.23 6.66
N ARG A 615 -3.19 -18.46 7.38
CA ARG A 615 -2.80 -17.77 8.62
C ARG A 615 -2.24 -18.74 9.66
N GLU A 616 -2.92 -19.84 9.93
CA GLU A 616 -2.45 -20.82 10.92
C GLU A 616 -1.18 -21.56 10.47
N ILE A 617 -0.98 -21.80 9.17
CA ILE A 617 0.30 -22.28 8.67
C ILE A 617 1.40 -21.25 8.92
N ARG A 618 1.15 -19.96 8.65
CA ARG A 618 2.12 -18.89 8.91
C ARG A 618 2.47 -18.75 10.39
N ARG A 619 1.54 -19.08 11.28
CA ARG A 619 1.78 -19.15 12.74
C ARG A 619 2.85 -20.17 13.09
N VAL A 620 3.01 -21.27 12.33
CA VAL A 620 3.96 -22.34 12.67
C VAL A 620 5.26 -22.31 11.86
N VAL A 621 5.22 -21.90 10.59
CA VAL A 621 6.39 -21.86 9.69
C VAL A 621 6.24 -20.74 8.67
N ASP A 622 7.35 -20.18 8.20
CA ASP A 622 7.32 -19.25 7.07
C ASP A 622 7.20 -20.02 5.75
N VAL A 623 6.39 -19.51 4.83
CA VAL A 623 6.05 -20.21 3.58
C VAL A 623 6.01 -19.26 2.40
N ASP A 624 6.30 -19.81 1.23
CA ASP A 624 5.88 -19.21 -0.03
C ASP A 624 4.57 -19.84 -0.49
N TYR A 625 3.86 -19.12 -1.35
CA TYR A 625 2.69 -19.64 -2.06
C TYR A 625 3.11 -20.05 -3.48
N LEU A 626 2.65 -21.22 -3.90
CA LEU A 626 2.80 -21.72 -5.26
C LEU A 626 1.44 -21.95 -5.86
N ASP A 627 1.10 -21.16 -6.87
CA ASP A 627 -0.03 -21.44 -7.75
C ASP A 627 0.38 -22.42 -8.86
N GLU A 628 -0.56 -22.69 -9.75
CA GLU A 628 -0.38 -23.67 -10.79
C GLU A 628 0.60 -23.19 -11.87
N HIS A 629 0.71 -21.88 -12.11
CA HIS A 629 1.73 -21.28 -12.98
C HIS A 629 3.15 -21.58 -12.47
N LEU A 630 3.42 -21.26 -11.20
CA LEU A 630 4.76 -21.47 -10.62
C LEU A 630 5.13 -22.96 -10.50
N ILE A 631 4.14 -23.83 -10.28
CA ILE A 631 4.35 -25.29 -10.33
C ILE A 631 4.68 -25.74 -11.75
N ARG A 632 3.97 -25.23 -12.77
CA ARG A 632 4.25 -25.52 -14.17
C ARG A 632 5.66 -25.10 -14.57
N ASP A 633 6.12 -23.95 -14.07
CA ASP A 633 7.45 -23.40 -14.26
C ASP A 633 8.57 -24.17 -13.51
N GLY A 634 8.22 -25.18 -12.70
CA GLY A 634 9.19 -26.04 -12.02
C GLY A 634 9.74 -25.46 -10.70
N HIS A 635 9.09 -24.44 -10.13
CA HIS A 635 9.56 -23.86 -8.86
C HIS A 635 9.37 -24.77 -7.65
N LEU A 636 8.58 -25.84 -7.76
CA LEU A 636 8.34 -26.80 -6.69
C LEU A 636 9.65 -27.48 -6.19
N ASP A 637 10.66 -27.61 -7.06
CA ASP A 637 11.95 -28.22 -6.73
C ASP A 637 12.77 -27.43 -5.69
N LYS A 638 12.43 -26.17 -5.43
CA LYS A 638 13.06 -25.35 -4.39
C LYS A 638 12.59 -25.70 -2.98
N TYR A 639 11.55 -26.52 -2.84
CA TYR A 639 10.89 -26.80 -1.57
C TYR A 639 11.03 -28.26 -1.17
N ARG A 640 10.87 -28.51 0.13
CA ARG A 640 10.87 -29.83 0.77
C ARG A 640 9.46 -30.30 1.11
N ALA A 641 8.52 -29.38 1.24
CA ALA A 641 7.14 -29.66 1.60
C ALA A 641 6.17 -28.78 0.79
N LEU A 642 5.05 -29.37 0.36
CA LEU A 642 3.90 -28.69 -0.25
C LEU A 642 2.67 -28.92 0.62
N VAL A 643 2.12 -27.86 1.19
CA VAL A 643 0.98 -27.88 2.10
C VAL A 643 -0.28 -27.42 1.37
N PHE A 644 -1.24 -28.32 1.23
CA PHE A 644 -2.57 -27.96 0.78
C PHE A 644 -3.36 -27.42 1.97
N VAL A 645 -3.82 -26.18 1.89
CA VAL A 645 -4.67 -25.56 2.92
C VAL A 645 -6.13 -25.44 2.49
N TRP A 646 -6.38 -25.34 1.19
CA TRP A 646 -7.73 -25.36 0.62
C TRP A 646 -7.67 -25.95 -0.78
N ALA A 647 -8.10 -27.20 -0.95
CA ALA A 647 -8.11 -27.86 -2.25
C ALA A 647 -9.15 -28.97 -2.32
N GLY A 648 -9.46 -29.39 -3.53
CA GLY A 648 -10.37 -30.50 -3.82
C GLY A 648 -10.35 -30.87 -5.29
N VAL A 649 -10.20 -29.86 -6.16
CA VAL A 649 -10.04 -30.00 -7.62
C VAL A 649 -8.72 -29.35 -8.04
N ILE A 650 -8.02 -29.96 -9.00
CA ILE A 650 -6.76 -29.48 -9.56
C ILE A 650 -6.67 -29.83 -11.05
N GLU A 651 -5.93 -29.05 -11.85
CA GLU A 651 -5.60 -29.44 -13.21
C GLU A 651 -4.73 -30.71 -13.25
N LYS A 652 -4.99 -31.57 -14.24
CA LYS A 652 -4.32 -32.87 -14.34
C LYS A 652 -2.81 -32.74 -14.49
N ASP A 653 -2.35 -31.82 -15.33
CA ASP A 653 -0.92 -31.62 -15.59
C ASP A 653 -0.18 -31.11 -14.34
N VAL A 654 -0.83 -30.29 -13.52
CA VAL A 654 -0.30 -29.81 -12.24
C VAL A 654 -0.22 -30.97 -11.24
N GLN A 655 -1.27 -31.79 -11.15
CA GLN A 655 -1.26 -32.98 -10.29
C GLN A 655 -0.12 -33.94 -10.68
N GLU A 656 0.13 -34.12 -11.98
CA GLU A 656 1.24 -34.95 -12.49
C GLU A 656 2.61 -34.36 -12.11
N LYS A 657 2.78 -33.04 -12.15
CA LYS A 657 4.01 -32.37 -11.68
C LYS A 657 4.22 -32.55 -10.17
N VAL A 658 3.15 -32.40 -9.38
CA VAL A 658 3.21 -32.65 -7.93
C VAL A 658 3.52 -34.12 -7.64
N ASP A 659 2.93 -35.07 -8.38
CA ASP A 659 3.23 -36.50 -8.26
C ASP A 659 4.71 -36.78 -8.57
N ALA A 660 5.23 -36.26 -9.68
CA ALA A 660 6.62 -36.44 -10.07
C ALA A 660 7.60 -35.90 -9.01
N TRP A 661 7.36 -34.69 -8.50
CA TRP A 661 8.15 -34.07 -7.44
C TRP A 661 8.09 -34.85 -6.12
N MET A 662 6.89 -35.28 -5.70
CA MET A 662 6.73 -36.09 -4.49
C MET A 662 7.48 -37.42 -4.65
N ARG A 663 7.36 -38.08 -5.80
CA ARG A 663 8.09 -39.32 -6.09
C ARG A 663 9.61 -39.15 -6.07
N ALA A 664 10.12 -37.95 -6.31
CA ALA A 664 11.54 -37.60 -6.21
C ALA A 664 12.01 -37.25 -4.77
N GLY A 665 11.12 -37.26 -3.78
CA GLY A 665 11.46 -37.03 -2.37
C GLY A 665 10.70 -35.89 -1.68
N GLY A 666 9.80 -35.21 -2.39
CA GLY A 666 8.95 -34.16 -1.80
C GLY A 666 7.93 -34.71 -0.80
N ALA A 667 7.52 -33.88 0.16
CA ALA A 667 6.44 -34.20 1.11
C ALA A 667 5.17 -33.40 0.80
N VAL A 668 4.05 -34.08 0.56
CA VAL A 668 2.73 -33.45 0.36
C VAL A 668 1.92 -33.57 1.64
N PHE A 669 1.44 -32.45 2.17
CA PHE A 669 0.55 -32.38 3.33
C PHE A 669 -0.86 -32.08 2.82
N TYR A 670 -1.82 -32.92 3.19
CA TYR A 670 -3.17 -32.83 2.62
C TYR A 670 -4.27 -33.04 3.68
N PRO A 671 -5.26 -32.13 3.77
CA PRO A 671 -6.39 -32.27 4.67
C PRO A 671 -7.53 -33.08 4.02
N SER A 672 -8.05 -34.08 4.73
CA SER A 672 -9.11 -34.95 4.20
C SER A 672 -10.51 -34.35 4.26
N PHE A 673 -10.77 -33.47 5.23
CA PHE A 673 -12.07 -32.86 5.47
C PHE A 673 -11.92 -31.33 5.39
N PRO A 674 -12.87 -30.60 4.78
CA PRO A 674 -14.19 -31.04 4.31
C PRO A 674 -14.27 -31.61 2.88
N ARG A 675 -13.16 -31.68 2.13
CA ARG A 675 -13.21 -31.88 0.66
C ARG A 675 -13.03 -33.30 0.14
N GLY A 676 -12.55 -34.23 0.96
CA GLY A 676 -12.23 -35.59 0.54
C GLY A 676 -10.95 -35.66 -0.30
N ASP A 677 -10.82 -36.73 -1.09
CA ASP A 677 -9.65 -36.93 -1.96
C ASP A 677 -9.59 -35.90 -3.09
N LEU A 678 -8.37 -35.44 -3.40
CA LEU A 678 -8.07 -34.58 -4.54
C LEU A 678 -8.52 -35.25 -5.86
N GLU A 679 -9.22 -34.50 -6.70
CA GLU A 679 -9.67 -34.94 -8.02
C GLU A 679 -9.19 -34.00 -9.13
N THR A 680 -9.04 -34.51 -10.35
CA THR A 680 -8.83 -33.64 -11.51
C THR A 680 -10.11 -32.90 -11.87
N VAL A 681 -10.00 -31.86 -12.70
CA VAL A 681 -11.16 -31.14 -13.27
C VAL A 681 -12.19 -32.11 -13.87
N GLU A 682 -11.71 -33.13 -14.59
CA GLU A 682 -12.50 -34.19 -15.25
C GLU A 682 -12.96 -35.31 -14.29
N GLY A 683 -12.65 -35.21 -13.00
CA GLY A 683 -13.11 -36.14 -11.96
C GLY A 683 -12.21 -37.36 -11.74
N ASP A 684 -10.99 -37.39 -12.28
CA ASP A 684 -10.06 -38.50 -12.00
C ASP A 684 -9.46 -38.38 -10.59
N ARG A 685 -9.52 -39.48 -9.83
CA ARG A 685 -8.99 -39.61 -8.46
C ARG A 685 -7.88 -40.65 -8.36
N ALA A 686 -7.43 -41.22 -9.48
CA ALA A 686 -6.48 -42.33 -9.49
C ALA A 686 -5.19 -41.98 -8.75
N THR A 687 -4.61 -40.80 -9.02
CA THR A 687 -3.36 -40.34 -8.39
C THR A 687 -3.51 -40.16 -6.89
N ALA A 688 -4.52 -39.42 -6.42
CA ALA A 688 -4.78 -39.23 -4.99
C ALA A 688 -5.00 -40.57 -4.26
N ARG A 689 -5.69 -41.53 -4.89
CA ARG A 689 -5.88 -42.88 -4.34
C ARG A 689 -4.58 -43.69 -4.30
N ARG A 690 -3.65 -43.50 -5.24
CA ARG A 690 -2.30 -44.11 -5.18
C ARG A 690 -1.54 -43.55 -3.97
N TRP A 691 -1.52 -42.24 -3.81
CA TRP A 691 -0.87 -41.57 -2.67
C TRP A 691 -1.41 -42.07 -1.32
N ALA A 692 -2.73 -42.19 -1.19
CA ALA A 692 -3.38 -42.69 0.03
C ALA A 692 -3.02 -44.15 0.36
N ARG A 693 -2.58 -44.95 -0.61
CA ARG A 693 -2.07 -46.34 -0.42
C ARG A 693 -0.56 -46.39 -0.16
N GLY A 694 0.12 -45.25 -0.13
CA GLY A 694 1.56 -45.16 0.10
C GLY A 694 2.42 -45.26 -1.17
N ASP A 695 1.83 -45.33 -2.37
CA ASP A 695 2.58 -45.26 -3.63
C ASP A 695 2.97 -43.80 -3.89
N THR A 696 4.10 -43.41 -3.31
CA THR A 696 4.60 -42.03 -3.24
C THR A 696 6.07 -41.90 -3.66
N GLY A 697 6.67 -42.97 -4.20
CA GLY A 697 8.09 -42.98 -4.57
C GLY A 697 9.01 -42.80 -3.35
N ALA A 698 9.98 -41.90 -3.45
CA ALA A 698 10.91 -41.57 -2.36
C ALA A 698 10.35 -40.51 -1.39
N GLY A 699 9.22 -39.88 -1.72
CA GLY A 699 8.60 -38.85 -0.88
C GLY A 699 7.55 -39.39 0.07
N ALA A 700 6.67 -38.49 0.51
CA ALA A 700 5.64 -38.83 1.48
C ALA A 700 4.33 -38.07 1.21
N PHE A 701 3.21 -38.79 1.37
CA PHE A 701 1.88 -38.20 1.42
C PHE A 701 1.35 -38.22 2.86
N LEU A 702 1.36 -37.05 3.50
CA LEU A 702 1.04 -36.84 4.90
C LEU A 702 -0.42 -36.35 5.03
N ARG A 703 -1.32 -37.32 5.19
CA ARG A 703 -2.77 -37.07 5.23
C ARG A 703 -3.24 -36.74 6.65
N PHE A 704 -3.83 -35.56 6.83
CA PHE A 704 -4.54 -35.19 8.05
C PHE A 704 -5.95 -35.79 8.04
N LYS A 705 -6.28 -36.57 9.07
CA LYS A 705 -7.55 -37.30 9.20
C LYS A 705 -8.60 -36.58 10.06
N GLY A 706 -8.21 -35.50 10.75
CA GLY A 706 -9.11 -34.74 11.61
C GLY A 706 -9.97 -33.73 10.83
N ASP A 707 -10.93 -33.15 11.52
CA ASP A 707 -11.58 -31.91 11.08
C ASP A 707 -10.56 -30.76 11.13
N MET A 708 -10.58 -29.90 10.11
CA MET A 708 -9.74 -28.70 10.07
C MET A 708 -10.33 -27.56 10.91
N GLU A 709 -11.34 -27.81 11.73
CA GLU A 709 -11.92 -26.82 12.62
C GLU A 709 -11.63 -27.17 14.11
N PRO A 710 -10.94 -26.30 14.87
CA PRO A 710 -10.35 -25.03 14.43
C PRO A 710 -9.12 -25.24 13.50
N PRO A 711 -8.80 -24.28 12.60
CA PRO A 711 -7.70 -24.40 11.62
C PRO A 711 -6.31 -24.68 12.22
N SER A 712 -6.12 -24.33 13.50
CA SER A 712 -4.90 -24.60 14.26
C SER A 712 -4.58 -26.09 14.37
N LEU A 713 -5.57 -26.99 14.40
CA LEU A 713 -5.36 -28.44 14.47
C LEU A 713 -4.54 -28.96 13.27
N TYR A 714 -4.84 -28.44 12.08
CA TYR A 714 -4.10 -28.82 10.88
C TYR A 714 -2.70 -28.21 10.88
N ALA A 715 -2.54 -26.96 11.31
CA ALA A 715 -1.22 -26.34 11.42
C ALA A 715 -0.32 -27.04 12.44
N ASP A 716 -0.87 -27.50 13.56
CA ASP A 716 -0.13 -28.27 14.56
C ASP A 716 0.30 -29.65 14.02
N PHE A 717 -0.57 -30.31 13.23
CA PHE A 717 -0.19 -31.52 12.49
C PHE A 717 0.95 -31.25 11.49
N VAL A 718 0.87 -30.15 10.73
CA VAL A 718 1.93 -29.75 9.79
C VAL A 718 3.23 -29.52 10.57
N ARG A 719 3.19 -28.78 11.68
CA ARG A 719 4.34 -28.54 12.56
C ARG A 719 4.97 -29.84 13.05
N GLU A 720 4.16 -30.77 13.57
CA GLU A 720 4.64 -32.06 14.07
C GLU A 720 5.39 -32.85 12.99
N LYS A 721 4.82 -32.95 11.78
CA LYS A 721 5.44 -33.71 10.69
C LYS A 721 6.65 -33.01 10.09
N LEU A 722 6.68 -31.68 10.02
CA LEU A 722 7.88 -30.93 9.64
C LEU A 722 9.03 -31.18 10.63
N LEU A 723 8.76 -31.23 11.95
CA LEU A 723 9.79 -31.52 12.95
C LEU A 723 10.38 -32.93 12.85
N ALA A 724 9.61 -33.88 12.31
CA ALA A 724 10.05 -35.24 12.03
C ALA A 724 10.83 -35.37 10.70
N GLN A 725 10.82 -34.34 9.86
CA GLN A 725 11.47 -34.37 8.55
C GLN A 725 12.95 -33.95 8.65
N GLU A 726 13.85 -34.92 8.61
CA GLU A 726 15.30 -34.69 8.72
C GLU A 726 15.91 -33.98 7.50
N SER A 727 15.20 -33.91 6.38
CA SER A 727 15.65 -33.23 5.16
C SER A 727 15.51 -31.71 5.18
N LEU A 728 14.85 -31.14 6.19
CA LEU A 728 14.80 -29.70 6.39
C LEU A 728 16.15 -29.17 6.85
N HIS A 729 16.48 -27.95 6.42
CA HIS A 729 17.65 -27.26 6.91
C HIS A 729 17.59 -27.11 8.45
N PRO A 730 18.71 -27.31 9.17
CA PRO A 730 18.73 -27.19 10.63
C PRO A 730 18.16 -25.87 11.17
N TRP A 731 18.39 -24.77 10.45
CA TRP A 731 17.83 -23.45 10.81
C TRP A 731 16.31 -23.38 10.68
N THR A 732 15.75 -23.92 9.59
CA THR A 732 14.29 -24.03 9.40
C THR A 732 13.69 -24.87 10.52
N ARG A 733 14.28 -26.03 10.80
CA ARG A 733 13.82 -26.93 11.86
C ARG A 733 13.91 -26.27 13.24
N ALA A 734 14.96 -25.49 13.51
CA ALA A 734 15.10 -24.73 14.75
C ALA A 734 14.00 -23.65 14.90
N ALA A 735 13.69 -22.92 13.83
CA ALA A 735 12.61 -21.91 13.84
C ALA A 735 11.22 -22.53 14.03
N VAL A 736 10.96 -23.72 13.46
CA VAL A 736 9.71 -24.48 13.67
C VAL A 736 9.63 -25.01 15.11
N ALA A 737 10.75 -25.46 15.66
CA ALA A 737 10.84 -26.03 17.01
C ALA A 737 10.82 -24.99 18.13
N ALA A 738 11.18 -23.73 17.84
CA ALA A 738 11.25 -22.66 18.83
C ALA A 738 9.92 -22.49 19.59
N ASP A 739 10.02 -22.36 20.90
CA ASP A 739 8.91 -21.97 21.77
C ASP A 739 8.67 -20.47 21.64
N ARG A 740 7.42 -20.05 21.46
CA ARG A 740 7.08 -18.63 21.26
C ARG A 740 5.64 -18.33 21.67
N PRO A 741 5.38 -17.12 22.21
CA PRO A 741 4.02 -16.63 22.43
C PRO A 741 3.21 -16.49 21.13
N GLU A 742 1.88 -16.40 21.28
CA GLU A 742 0.99 -15.97 20.19
C GLU A 742 1.41 -14.60 19.62
N HIS A 743 1.02 -14.34 18.37
CA HIS A 743 1.35 -13.11 17.64
C HIS A 743 2.86 -12.83 17.48
N THR A 744 3.69 -13.88 17.57
CA THR A 744 5.12 -13.82 17.29
C THR A 744 5.43 -14.57 16.00
N PHE A 745 5.98 -13.88 15.00
CA PHE A 745 6.22 -14.44 13.68
C PHE A 745 7.70 -14.54 13.39
N LEU A 746 8.13 -15.69 12.88
CA LEU A 746 9.52 -16.00 12.59
C LEU A 746 9.77 -16.11 11.09
N THR A 747 10.92 -15.65 10.63
CA THR A 747 11.44 -15.84 9.26
C THR A 747 12.96 -16.09 9.33
N VAL A 748 13.46 -17.09 8.60
CA VAL A 748 14.89 -17.39 8.53
C VAL A 748 15.48 -16.74 7.28
N GLN A 749 16.63 -16.08 7.42
CA GLN A 749 17.40 -15.54 6.30
C GLN A 749 18.47 -16.53 5.83
N ASP A 750 18.91 -16.41 4.57
CA ASP A 750 19.87 -17.32 3.95
C ASP A 750 21.30 -17.28 4.55
N ASP A 751 21.58 -16.37 5.49
CA ASP A 751 22.80 -16.37 6.32
C ASP A 751 22.62 -16.92 7.73
N GLY A 752 21.49 -17.56 8.00
CA GLY A 752 21.24 -18.21 9.28
C GLY A 752 20.88 -17.24 10.38
N HIS A 753 20.33 -16.07 10.06
CA HIS A 753 19.67 -15.24 11.06
C HIS A 753 18.17 -15.49 11.09
N LEU A 754 17.64 -15.47 12.31
CA LEU A 754 16.22 -15.48 12.60
C LEU A 754 15.73 -14.04 12.78
N LEU A 755 14.76 -13.66 11.97
CA LEU A 755 13.95 -12.48 12.17
C LEU A 755 12.76 -12.83 13.06
N VAL A 756 12.48 -11.98 14.04
CA VAL A 756 11.34 -12.09 14.94
C VAL A 756 10.52 -10.81 14.85
N LEU A 757 9.25 -10.94 14.45
CA LEU A 757 8.25 -9.90 14.63
C LEU A 757 7.47 -10.20 15.90
N ASN A 758 7.50 -9.28 16.86
CA ASN A 758 6.55 -9.27 17.96
C ASN A 758 5.38 -8.35 17.61
N TYR A 759 4.21 -8.94 17.42
CA TYR A 759 2.99 -8.23 17.07
C TYR A 759 2.02 -8.07 18.24
N ALA A 760 2.47 -8.37 19.46
CA ALA A 760 1.74 -8.17 20.72
C ALA A 760 2.17 -6.86 21.42
N ASP A 761 1.38 -6.48 22.43
CA ASP A 761 1.56 -5.32 23.30
C ASP A 761 2.55 -5.55 24.47
N LYS A 762 3.07 -6.77 24.59
CA LYS A 762 4.06 -7.18 25.60
C LYS A 762 5.31 -7.74 24.93
N THR A 763 6.45 -7.68 25.63
CA THR A 763 7.69 -8.30 25.14
C THR A 763 7.46 -9.78 24.85
N SER A 764 7.87 -10.22 23.66
CA SER A 764 7.84 -11.62 23.26
C SER A 764 9.19 -12.26 23.51
N ARG A 765 9.19 -13.43 24.18
CA ARG A 765 10.38 -14.25 24.42
C ARG A 765 10.28 -15.51 23.57
N VAL A 766 11.14 -15.61 22.56
CA VAL A 766 11.31 -16.81 21.74
C VAL A 766 12.45 -17.64 22.33
N THR A 767 12.23 -18.93 22.57
CA THR A 767 13.27 -19.84 23.07
C THR A 767 13.62 -20.87 22.00
N LEU A 768 14.87 -20.84 21.53
CA LEU A 768 15.38 -21.81 20.56
C LEU A 768 15.52 -23.21 21.18
N PRO A 769 15.64 -24.29 20.39
CA PRO A 769 15.74 -25.66 20.90
C PRO A 769 16.95 -25.92 21.82
N ASP A 770 18.00 -25.11 21.71
CA ASP A 770 19.18 -25.17 22.58
C ASP A 770 19.01 -24.40 23.90
N GLY A 771 17.83 -23.80 24.13
CA GLY A 771 17.50 -22.99 25.30
C GLY A 771 17.85 -21.52 25.17
N THR A 772 18.40 -21.06 24.03
CA THR A 772 18.75 -19.65 23.82
C THR A 772 17.50 -18.77 23.78
N PRO A 773 17.35 -17.78 24.70
CA PRO A 773 16.24 -16.85 24.66
C PRO A 773 16.51 -15.67 23.73
N MET A 774 15.46 -15.19 23.07
CA MET A 774 15.46 -14.01 22.22
C MET A 774 14.25 -13.14 22.59
N ASP A 775 14.52 -11.97 23.14
CA ASP A 775 13.48 -11.03 23.58
C ASP A 775 13.26 -9.93 22.53
N THR A 776 12.01 -9.76 22.11
CA THR A 776 11.58 -8.75 21.13
C THR A 776 10.56 -7.82 21.79
N PRO A 777 10.80 -6.50 21.89
CA PRO A 777 9.84 -5.56 22.47
C PRO A 777 8.50 -5.50 21.70
N PRO A 778 7.43 -4.97 22.31
CA PRO A 778 6.12 -4.82 21.66
C PRO A 778 6.21 -4.10 20.31
N PHE A 779 5.54 -4.62 19.29
CA PHE A 779 5.48 -4.03 17.95
C PHE A 779 6.87 -3.69 17.37
N ARG A 780 7.85 -4.58 17.56
CA ARG A 780 9.23 -4.45 17.03
C ARG A 780 9.68 -5.68 16.26
N ILE A 781 10.75 -5.47 15.49
CA ILE A 781 11.48 -6.52 14.78
C ILE A 781 12.86 -6.67 15.42
N THR A 782 13.27 -7.90 15.70
CA THR A 782 14.66 -8.21 16.07
C THR A 782 15.25 -9.24 15.11
N ARG A 783 16.57 -9.24 15.01
CA ARG A 783 17.34 -10.18 14.20
C ARG A 783 18.42 -10.81 15.06
N SER A 784 18.53 -12.13 15.06
CA SER A 784 19.60 -12.83 15.81
C SER A 784 20.11 -14.04 15.04
N ALA A 785 21.38 -14.36 15.24
CA ALA A 785 22.02 -15.51 14.61
C ALA A 785 21.45 -16.83 15.17
N LEU A 786 21.18 -17.79 14.30
CA LEU A 786 20.88 -19.17 14.66
C LEU A 786 22.18 -19.97 14.85
N PRO A 787 22.14 -21.09 15.59
CA PRO A 787 23.29 -21.96 15.75
C PRO A 787 23.93 -22.35 14.41
N GLY A 788 25.24 -22.13 14.28
CA GLY A 788 26.00 -22.42 13.07
C GLY A 788 26.03 -21.32 12.01
N ALA A 789 25.41 -20.16 12.24
CA ALA A 789 25.55 -18.99 11.37
C ALA A 789 26.98 -18.41 11.44
N GLY A 790 27.57 -18.09 10.29
CA GLY A 790 28.91 -17.47 10.19
C GLY A 790 30.11 -18.43 10.20
N LYS A 791 29.91 -19.73 9.91
CA LYS A 791 30.99 -20.67 9.57
C LYS A 791 31.20 -20.77 8.06
#